data_AF-A0A345XMI0-F1
#
_entry.id   AF-A0A345XMI0-F1
#
_cell.length_a   1.000
_cell.length_b   1.000
_cell.length_c   1.000
_cell.angle_alpha   90.00
_cell.angle_beta   90.00
_cell.angle_gamma   90.00
#
_symmetry.space_group_name_H-M   'P 1'
#
loop_
_entity.id
_entity.type
_entity.pdbx_description
1 polymer ?
#
loop_
_entity_poly.entity_id
_entity_poly.type
_entity_poly.pdbx_seq_one_letter_code
_entity_poly.pdbx_strand_id
1 'polypeptide(L)'
;MTPTATYRLQLRPEFPFAAAEEAVPRLARLGVSHLHLSPVLTAVPGSAHGYDVTDHGTVRAELGGEAGLRALSDAARRHGLGLVLDIVPNHMAVPADVRLNLPLWETLREGPGSPYGRWFDVDWAAGGGRMLLPVLAGPLRTEQDALRVEGGVLRYGPHVLPLRDGTDGLPLPELLDAQHYRLAWWRLARSELNYRRFFTVSELIGVRVEDPAVFDATHATVLRLLRDGVADGLRVDHPDGLADPAGYLRRLHKATGGRWTVVEKILARDETLPARWPVDGTTGYDALHRVDGLFTDPYGHAELTAHYREFTGVPDDRGGDWHATVRRAAYKVLTGELAAETDRLTRTAVRACEEADGLRLRDHAPPALRTALREVLVRLPVYRPYATAGRPAGEADTRTLETAAEKARAAFARAHAADGGGGGGGTYGDPREAEAVDVVRDLALGRLGDGPAPRDFAARFAQVSSALRAKAVEDTAFYRYAPLLSACEVGGDPGHPYVSPEEFHAYCARVQRDWPTTATALSTHDTKRSADARAAVTALTECPERWRDLLTAVTRQTARATGRDAPDPHLAWTAWQTAVALGTPSVERLTEALLKAVREAALRTGWTAPDEAYESAVAEFAADGPCGPALYALAEWAKEAWPYVRANQLGMALLQLTMPGVPDLYMGTERPYHALVDPDNRRPPGALGVPDDFDGAAAGRGADREKLRLTCTALRLRRDRPELFLDTASYAPLRATGPAAGHCVAFVRSGAVASVVTRLARRLHDAGGWRGTELPLPDGRWRELLTDRAVEGGGTRDVAELLDDAPVALLLRE
;
A
#
# COMPACT_ATOMS: atom_id res chain seq x y z
N MET A 1 -26.40 0.82 0.08
CA MET A 1 -26.37 2.29 0.15
C MET A 1 -24.94 2.72 -0.10
N THR A 2 -24.69 3.79 -0.84
CA THR A 2 -23.32 4.33 -1.00
C THR A 2 -22.92 5.08 0.26
N PRO A 3 -21.74 4.82 0.85
CA PRO A 3 -21.26 5.59 1.99
C PRO A 3 -21.03 7.06 1.64
N THR A 4 -21.32 7.99 2.56
CA THR A 4 -20.90 9.40 2.43
C THR A 4 -19.46 9.61 2.91
N ALA A 5 -19.03 8.78 3.85
CA ALA A 5 -17.67 8.66 4.40
C ALA A 5 -17.56 7.33 5.18
N THR A 6 -16.36 6.75 5.20
CA THR A 6 -16.02 5.52 5.92
C THR A 6 -14.98 5.79 7.02
N TYR A 7 -15.00 4.99 8.09
CA TYR A 7 -14.05 5.08 9.19
C TYR A 7 -13.38 3.72 9.44
N ARG A 8 -12.10 3.59 9.10
CA ARG A 8 -11.33 2.35 9.19
C ARG A 8 -10.96 2.01 10.64
N LEU A 9 -11.45 0.87 11.12
CA LEU A 9 -11.15 0.29 12.42
C LEU A 9 -10.23 -0.94 12.27
N GLN A 10 -9.08 -0.91 12.95
CA GLN A 10 -8.18 -2.05 13.06
C GLN A 10 -8.58 -2.95 14.23
N LEU A 11 -9.41 -3.94 13.96
CA LEU A 11 -9.87 -4.93 14.92
C LEU A 11 -8.74 -5.92 15.26
N ARG A 12 -8.63 -6.23 16.55
CA ARG A 12 -7.62 -7.12 17.12
C ARG A 12 -8.07 -7.60 18.51
N PRO A 13 -7.40 -8.56 19.15
CA PRO A 13 -7.78 -9.00 20.49
C PRO A 13 -7.87 -7.85 21.52
N GLU A 14 -7.00 -6.84 21.43
CA GLU A 14 -6.99 -5.66 22.31
C GLU A 14 -8.04 -4.59 21.93
N PHE A 15 -8.65 -4.68 20.74
CA PHE A 15 -9.72 -3.81 20.27
C PHE A 15 -10.77 -4.66 19.52
N PRO A 16 -11.55 -5.49 20.24
CA PRO A 16 -12.52 -6.42 19.66
C PRO A 16 -13.82 -5.72 19.24
N PHE A 17 -14.81 -6.46 18.74
CA PHE A 17 -16.10 -5.90 18.32
C PHE A 17 -16.79 -5.09 19.44
N ALA A 18 -16.68 -5.53 20.70
CA ALA A 18 -17.25 -4.82 21.84
C ALA A 18 -16.61 -3.43 22.06
N ALA A 19 -15.29 -3.30 21.90
CA ALA A 19 -14.62 -2.00 22.00
C ALA A 19 -14.98 -1.08 20.82
N ALA A 20 -15.13 -1.65 19.62
CA ALA A 20 -15.66 -0.91 18.47
C ALA A 20 -17.11 -0.43 18.71
N GLU A 21 -17.95 -1.25 19.35
CA GLU A 21 -19.33 -0.93 19.70
C GLU A 21 -19.38 0.28 20.65
N GLU A 22 -18.52 0.33 21.67
CA GLU A 22 -18.41 1.48 22.58
C GLU A 22 -17.97 2.79 21.90
N ALA A 23 -17.30 2.71 20.75
CA ALA A 23 -16.91 3.88 19.97
C ALA A 23 -18.05 4.42 19.08
N VAL A 24 -19.07 3.61 18.77
CA VAL A 24 -20.15 3.94 17.82
C VAL A 24 -20.80 5.30 18.07
N PRO A 25 -21.24 5.67 19.30
CA PRO A 25 -21.92 6.95 19.51
C PRO A 25 -21.01 8.16 19.20
N ARG A 26 -19.72 8.06 19.54
CA ARG A 26 -18.71 9.11 19.28
C ARG A 26 -18.39 9.23 17.79
N LEU A 27 -18.32 8.10 17.08
CA LEU A 27 -18.10 8.05 15.64
C LEU A 27 -19.33 8.54 14.86
N ALA A 28 -20.55 8.24 15.31
CA ALA A 28 -21.77 8.77 14.70
C ALA A 28 -21.84 10.30 14.83
N ARG A 29 -21.41 10.87 15.96
CA ARG A 29 -21.30 12.33 16.14
C ARG A 29 -20.22 12.97 15.27
N LEU A 30 -19.19 12.22 14.87
CA LEU A 30 -18.16 12.70 13.94
C LEU A 30 -18.75 13.01 12.55
N GLY A 31 -19.78 12.27 12.14
CA GLY A 31 -20.48 12.48 10.86
C GLY A 31 -20.13 11.46 9.77
N VAL A 32 -19.38 10.40 10.09
CA VAL A 32 -19.21 9.27 9.17
C VAL A 32 -20.51 8.52 8.96
N SER A 33 -20.61 7.77 7.86
CA SER A 33 -21.80 6.96 7.55
C SER A 33 -21.59 5.47 7.73
N HIS A 34 -20.34 5.01 7.66
CA HIS A 34 -20.01 3.58 7.72
C HIS A 34 -18.73 3.35 8.52
N LEU A 35 -18.70 2.25 9.26
CA LEU A 35 -17.46 1.72 9.84
C LEU A 35 -16.84 0.72 8.86
N HIS A 36 -15.59 0.95 8.49
CA HIS A 36 -14.81 0.08 7.62
C HIS A 36 -13.98 -0.85 8.52
N LEU A 37 -14.36 -2.11 8.62
CA LEU A 37 -13.74 -3.08 9.51
C LEU A 37 -12.59 -3.79 8.81
N SER A 38 -11.45 -3.97 9.50
CA SER A 38 -10.42 -4.94 9.09
C SER A 38 -11.00 -6.36 9.00
N PRO A 39 -10.28 -7.32 8.38
CA PRO A 39 -10.81 -8.67 8.17
C PRO A 39 -11.39 -9.33 9.43
N VAL A 40 -12.61 -9.84 9.30
CA VAL A 40 -13.41 -10.37 10.42
C VAL A 40 -13.48 -11.90 10.49
N LEU A 41 -13.02 -12.58 9.43
CA LEU A 41 -13.01 -14.04 9.38
C LEU A 41 -11.91 -14.61 10.27
N THR A 42 -12.05 -15.88 10.64
CA THR A 42 -11.10 -16.57 11.51
C THR A 42 -9.69 -16.57 10.90
N ALA A 43 -8.75 -16.07 11.69
CA ALA A 43 -7.34 -15.91 11.34
C ALA A 43 -6.45 -16.71 12.29
N VAL A 44 -5.13 -16.63 12.13
CA VAL A 44 -4.18 -17.20 13.10
C VAL A 44 -4.48 -16.62 14.49
N PRO A 45 -4.53 -17.45 15.55
CA PRO A 45 -4.75 -16.99 16.93
C PRO A 45 -3.80 -15.87 17.31
N GLY A 46 -4.32 -14.82 17.95
CA GLY A 46 -3.54 -13.64 18.33
C GLY A 46 -3.17 -12.70 17.18
N SER A 47 -3.64 -12.94 15.94
CA SER A 47 -3.37 -12.05 14.80
C SER A 47 -3.78 -10.60 15.08
N ALA A 48 -2.87 -9.66 14.88
CA ALA A 48 -3.12 -8.24 15.09
C ALA A 48 -3.85 -7.55 13.92
N HIS A 49 -4.06 -8.27 12.81
CA HIS A 49 -4.53 -7.68 11.55
C HIS A 49 -5.62 -8.48 10.81
N GLY A 50 -5.67 -9.81 10.97
CA GLY A 50 -6.70 -10.67 10.36
C GLY A 50 -6.46 -11.11 8.90
N TYR A 51 -5.47 -10.57 8.18
CA TYR A 51 -5.12 -10.99 6.81
C TYR A 51 -4.63 -12.45 6.66
N ASP A 52 -4.18 -13.04 7.74
CA ASP A 52 -3.72 -14.43 7.84
C ASP A 52 -4.89 -15.39 8.12
N VAL A 53 -5.88 -15.40 7.21
CA VAL A 53 -7.12 -16.19 7.31
C VAL A 53 -6.81 -17.69 7.34
N THR A 54 -7.37 -18.39 8.31
CA THR A 54 -7.26 -19.85 8.48
C THR A 54 -8.57 -20.56 8.18
N ASP A 55 -9.72 -19.90 8.39
CA ASP A 55 -11.04 -20.43 8.09
C ASP A 55 -12.00 -19.34 7.58
N HIS A 56 -12.54 -19.56 6.38
CA HIS A 56 -13.53 -18.67 5.76
C HIS A 56 -14.97 -18.92 6.24
N GLY A 57 -15.22 -20.05 6.90
CA GLY A 57 -16.53 -20.48 7.37
C GLY A 57 -17.01 -19.79 8.65
N THR A 58 -16.11 -19.13 9.38
CA THR A 58 -16.41 -18.60 10.71
C THR A 58 -15.93 -17.15 10.89
N VAL A 59 -16.68 -16.38 11.69
CA VAL A 59 -16.25 -15.07 12.19
C VAL A 59 -15.33 -15.29 13.40
N ARG A 60 -14.23 -14.55 13.45
CA ARG A 60 -13.16 -14.73 14.43
C ARG A 60 -13.68 -14.67 15.87
N ALA A 61 -13.54 -15.79 16.60
CA ALA A 61 -14.03 -15.93 17.97
C ALA A 61 -13.36 -14.95 18.95
N GLU A 62 -12.06 -14.69 18.81
CA GLU A 62 -11.29 -13.77 19.68
C GLU A 62 -11.80 -12.32 19.65
N LEU A 63 -12.51 -11.92 18.57
CA LEU A 63 -13.12 -10.58 18.48
C LEU A 63 -14.53 -10.53 19.07
N GLY A 64 -15.07 -11.66 19.54
CA GLY A 64 -16.46 -11.82 19.98
C GLY A 64 -17.32 -12.69 19.05
N GLY A 65 -16.73 -13.27 18.00
CA GLY A 65 -17.42 -14.13 17.03
C GLY A 65 -18.54 -13.42 16.28
N GLU A 66 -19.41 -14.21 15.63
CA GLU A 66 -20.51 -13.66 14.84
C GLU A 66 -21.52 -12.89 15.70
N ALA A 67 -21.73 -13.31 16.95
CA ALA A 67 -22.61 -12.60 17.89
C ALA A 67 -22.10 -11.18 18.19
N GLY A 68 -20.79 -11.02 18.45
CA GLY A 68 -20.17 -9.71 18.65
C GLY A 68 -20.24 -8.83 17.40
N LEU A 69 -20.01 -9.39 16.21
CA LEU A 69 -20.14 -8.64 14.95
C LEU A 69 -21.58 -8.15 14.73
N ARG A 70 -22.58 -8.98 15.03
CA ARG A 70 -23.99 -8.61 14.91
C ARG A 70 -24.38 -7.55 15.94
N ALA A 71 -23.89 -7.64 17.19
CA ALA A 71 -24.10 -6.61 18.21
C ALA A 71 -23.54 -5.25 17.78
N LEU A 72 -22.31 -5.23 17.26
CA LEU A 72 -21.69 -4.03 16.68
C LEU A 72 -22.52 -3.47 15.51
N SER A 73 -22.97 -4.34 14.60
CA SER A 73 -23.81 -3.96 13.47
C SER A 73 -25.14 -3.35 13.93
N ASP A 74 -25.80 -3.94 14.92
CA ASP A 74 -27.06 -3.43 15.47
C ASP A 74 -26.86 -2.09 16.20
N ALA A 75 -25.77 -1.93 16.93
CA ALA A 75 -25.39 -0.66 17.55
C ALA A 75 -25.12 0.42 16.50
N ALA A 76 -24.33 0.11 15.47
CA ALA A 76 -24.06 0.99 14.35
C ALA A 76 -25.38 1.46 13.70
N ARG A 77 -26.31 0.54 13.40
CA ARG A 77 -27.60 0.89 12.80
C ARG A 77 -28.48 1.76 13.71
N ARG A 78 -28.49 1.52 15.03
CA ARG A 78 -29.21 2.39 15.99
C ARG A 78 -28.71 3.85 15.94
N HIS A 79 -27.47 4.06 15.53
CA HIS A 79 -26.85 5.37 15.35
C HIS A 79 -26.77 5.84 13.88
N GLY A 80 -27.45 5.17 12.96
CA GLY A 80 -27.48 5.53 11.54
C GLY A 80 -26.19 5.22 10.78
N LEU A 81 -25.36 4.30 11.29
CA LEU A 81 -24.13 3.84 10.65
C LEU A 81 -24.32 2.45 10.00
N GLY A 82 -23.68 2.25 8.85
CA GLY A 82 -23.52 0.95 8.19
C GLY A 82 -22.14 0.32 8.44
N LEU A 83 -21.93 -0.90 7.94
CA LEU A 83 -20.62 -1.58 8.01
C LEU A 83 -20.06 -1.89 6.60
N VAL A 84 -18.76 -1.74 6.43
CA VAL A 84 -18.00 -2.22 5.27
C VAL A 84 -17.01 -3.28 5.75
N LEU A 85 -16.99 -4.45 5.11
CA LEU A 85 -16.07 -5.53 5.47
C LEU A 85 -14.88 -5.60 4.53
N ASP A 86 -13.68 -5.64 5.10
CA ASP A 86 -12.47 -6.04 4.37
C ASP A 86 -12.42 -7.56 4.18
N ILE A 87 -12.14 -8.01 2.96
CA ILE A 87 -12.10 -9.43 2.57
C ILE A 87 -10.80 -9.79 1.87
N VAL A 88 -10.33 -11.02 2.10
CA VAL A 88 -8.99 -11.49 1.69
C VAL A 88 -9.09 -12.69 0.73
N PRO A 89 -9.40 -12.46 -0.56
CA PRO A 89 -9.67 -13.56 -1.50
C PRO A 89 -8.40 -14.23 -2.05
N ASN A 90 -7.24 -13.56 -1.94
CA ASN A 90 -6.03 -13.98 -2.65
C ASN A 90 -5.31 -15.16 -1.99
N HIS A 91 -5.38 -15.29 -0.66
CA HIS A 91 -4.49 -16.15 0.10
C HIS A 91 -5.10 -16.61 1.43
N MET A 92 -4.49 -17.64 2.03
CA MET A 92 -4.75 -18.13 3.40
C MET A 92 -3.43 -18.33 4.13
N ALA A 93 -3.48 -18.42 5.45
CA ALA A 93 -2.29 -18.69 6.26
C ALA A 93 -1.78 -20.14 6.08
N VAL A 94 -0.47 -20.30 6.16
CA VAL A 94 0.25 -21.54 6.46
C VAL A 94 0.68 -21.45 7.94
N PRO A 95 -0.24 -21.70 8.89
CA PRO A 95 0.05 -21.55 10.31
C PRO A 95 1.06 -22.61 10.79
N ALA A 96 1.72 -22.34 11.92
CA ALA A 96 2.59 -23.34 12.54
C ALA A 96 1.80 -24.63 12.85
N ASP A 97 0.65 -24.50 13.53
CA ASP A 97 -0.30 -25.59 13.67
C ASP A 97 -1.23 -25.65 12.45
N VAL A 98 -0.93 -26.51 11.48
CA VAL A 98 -1.67 -26.58 10.22
C VAL A 98 -3.12 -27.06 10.41
N ARG A 99 -3.47 -27.66 11.56
CA ARG A 99 -4.86 -28.04 11.86
C ARG A 99 -5.82 -26.85 11.85
N LEU A 100 -5.29 -25.64 12.06
CA LEU A 100 -6.06 -24.40 11.98
C LEU A 100 -6.55 -24.10 10.56
N ASN A 101 -5.84 -24.57 9.52
CA ASN A 101 -6.24 -24.44 8.12
C ASN A 101 -6.59 -25.82 7.56
N LEU A 102 -7.85 -26.23 7.71
CA LEU A 102 -8.33 -27.55 7.31
C LEU A 102 -8.10 -27.85 5.81
N PRO A 103 -8.42 -26.95 4.85
CA PRO A 103 -8.10 -27.20 3.45
C PRO A 103 -6.61 -27.51 3.21
N LEU A 104 -5.70 -26.80 3.88
CA LEU A 104 -4.27 -27.04 3.75
C LEU A 104 -3.86 -28.35 4.42
N TRP A 105 -4.37 -28.63 5.62
CA TRP A 105 -4.16 -29.89 6.33
C TRP A 105 -4.46 -31.10 5.44
N GLU A 106 -5.65 -31.11 4.83
CA GLU A 106 -6.09 -32.18 3.94
C GLU A 106 -5.22 -32.26 2.68
N THR A 107 -4.79 -31.12 2.14
CA THR A 107 -3.87 -31.06 1.00
C THR A 107 -2.50 -31.65 1.33
N LEU A 108 -1.96 -31.42 2.53
CA LEU A 108 -0.70 -31.99 2.98
C LEU A 108 -0.81 -33.49 3.32
N ARG A 109 -1.98 -33.95 3.78
CA ARG A 109 -2.25 -35.36 4.12
C ARG A 109 -2.45 -36.24 2.88
N GLU A 110 -3.22 -35.76 1.91
CA GLU A 110 -3.66 -36.55 0.74
C GLU A 110 -2.95 -36.14 -0.56
N GLY A 111 -2.17 -35.06 -0.53
CA GLY A 111 -1.41 -34.56 -1.68
C GLY A 111 -2.30 -34.01 -2.81
N PRO A 112 -1.88 -34.14 -4.08
CA PRO A 112 -2.60 -33.57 -5.23
C PRO A 112 -3.98 -34.20 -5.46
N GLY A 113 -4.25 -35.37 -4.88
CA GLY A 113 -5.54 -36.05 -4.95
C GLY A 113 -6.59 -35.51 -3.97
N SER A 114 -6.20 -34.66 -3.02
CA SER A 114 -7.12 -34.06 -2.05
C SER A 114 -8.24 -33.27 -2.75
N PRO A 115 -9.49 -33.30 -2.26
CA PRO A 115 -10.55 -32.39 -2.71
C PRO A 115 -10.16 -30.90 -2.59
N TYR A 116 -9.25 -30.59 -1.66
CA TYR A 116 -8.70 -29.26 -1.43
C TYR A 116 -7.41 -28.99 -2.22
N GLY A 117 -6.81 -29.99 -2.88
CA GLY A 117 -5.56 -29.82 -3.64
C GLY A 117 -5.67 -28.77 -4.76
N ARG A 118 -6.89 -28.54 -5.27
CA ARG A 118 -7.19 -27.48 -6.25
C ARG A 118 -7.43 -26.09 -5.64
N TRP A 119 -7.63 -25.98 -4.34
CA TRP A 119 -7.81 -24.68 -3.66
C TRP A 119 -6.53 -23.87 -3.72
N PHE A 120 -5.40 -24.55 -3.61
CA PHE A 120 -4.10 -23.91 -3.57
C PHE A 120 -3.37 -24.02 -4.89
N ASP A 121 -2.41 -23.13 -5.03
CA ASP A 121 -1.68 -22.89 -6.24
C ASP A 121 -0.29 -23.50 -6.18
N VAL A 122 -0.24 -24.83 -6.31
CA VAL A 122 0.97 -25.65 -6.13
C VAL A 122 1.45 -26.18 -7.49
N ASP A 123 2.71 -25.93 -7.82
CA ASP A 123 3.46 -26.57 -8.91
C ASP A 123 3.95 -27.95 -8.44
N TRP A 124 3.01 -28.90 -8.40
CA TRP A 124 3.27 -30.29 -7.97
C TRP A 124 4.33 -30.98 -8.83
N ALA A 125 4.38 -30.68 -10.13
CA ALA A 125 5.36 -31.26 -11.03
C ALA A 125 6.80 -30.84 -10.66
N ALA A 126 7.02 -29.55 -10.37
CA ALA A 126 8.32 -29.06 -9.92
C ALA A 126 8.74 -29.64 -8.55
N GLY A 127 7.78 -30.00 -7.70
CA GLY A 127 8.04 -30.63 -6.40
C GLY A 127 8.14 -32.15 -6.43
N GLY A 128 8.03 -32.80 -7.60
CA GLY A 128 7.99 -34.26 -7.70
C GLY A 128 6.81 -34.88 -6.94
N GLY A 129 5.65 -34.22 -6.98
CA GLY A 129 4.44 -34.62 -6.25
C GLY A 129 4.41 -34.18 -4.77
N ARG A 130 5.40 -33.41 -4.30
CA ARG A 130 5.46 -32.88 -2.93
C ARG A 130 5.39 -31.36 -2.87
N MET A 131 4.80 -30.84 -1.81
CA MET A 131 4.80 -29.40 -1.49
C MET A 131 5.98 -29.04 -0.57
N LEU A 132 6.80 -28.06 -0.92
CA LEU A 132 7.89 -27.59 -0.07
C LEU A 132 7.34 -26.78 1.10
N LEU A 133 7.70 -27.13 2.34
CA LEU A 133 7.36 -26.37 3.55
C LEU A 133 8.64 -25.80 4.19
N PRO A 134 8.92 -24.49 4.03
CA PRO A 134 10.17 -23.87 4.46
C PRO A 134 10.12 -23.48 5.95
N VAL A 135 9.86 -24.44 6.84
CA VAL A 135 9.59 -24.19 8.27
C VAL A 135 10.78 -24.48 9.19
N LEU A 136 11.83 -25.14 8.70
CA LEU A 136 12.97 -25.51 9.54
C LEU A 136 13.89 -24.31 9.79
N ALA A 137 14.34 -24.13 11.03
CA ALA A 137 15.27 -23.07 11.42
C ALA A 137 16.65 -23.23 10.74
N GLY A 138 17.07 -24.48 10.53
CA GLY A 138 18.30 -24.88 9.87
C GLY A 138 18.10 -25.98 8.81
N PRO A 139 19.19 -26.45 8.17
CA PRO A 139 19.14 -27.61 7.28
C PRO A 139 18.58 -28.85 7.96
N LEU A 140 17.83 -29.70 7.24
CA LEU A 140 17.19 -30.89 7.82
C LEU A 140 18.14 -31.77 8.64
N ARG A 141 19.38 -31.96 8.17
CA ARG A 141 20.40 -32.76 8.88
C ARG A 141 20.72 -32.26 10.30
N THR A 142 20.52 -30.97 10.58
CA THR A 142 20.76 -30.38 11.90
C THR A 142 19.47 -30.30 12.74
N GLU A 143 18.32 -30.26 12.08
CA GLU A 143 17.00 -30.10 12.74
C GLU A 143 16.26 -31.42 12.98
N GLN A 144 16.72 -32.54 12.39
CA GLN A 144 16.04 -33.84 12.45
C GLN A 144 15.78 -34.33 13.89
N ASP A 145 16.70 -34.03 14.82
CA ASP A 145 16.59 -34.45 16.21
C ASP A 145 15.54 -33.64 16.99
N ALA A 146 14.99 -32.56 16.42
CA ALA A 146 13.86 -31.81 16.97
C ALA A 146 12.50 -32.30 16.43
N LEU A 147 12.48 -33.19 15.43
CA LEU A 147 11.26 -33.76 14.87
C LEU A 147 10.71 -34.88 15.75
N ARG A 148 9.40 -34.85 16.03
CA ARG A 148 8.73 -35.87 16.84
C ARG A 148 7.44 -36.33 16.17
N VAL A 149 7.19 -37.63 16.19
CA VAL A 149 5.89 -38.21 15.81
C VAL A 149 5.13 -38.49 17.09
N GLU A 150 3.99 -37.85 17.28
CA GLU A 150 3.17 -37.98 18.48
C GLU A 150 1.69 -37.79 18.12
N GLY A 151 0.82 -38.70 18.54
CA GLY A 151 -0.63 -38.56 18.31
C GLY A 151 -1.02 -38.53 16.83
N GLY A 152 -0.29 -39.26 15.97
CA GLY A 152 -0.57 -39.35 14.53
C GLY A 152 -0.15 -38.11 13.71
N VAL A 153 0.67 -37.23 14.28
CA VAL A 153 1.14 -35.99 13.63
C VAL A 153 2.65 -35.84 13.74
N LEU A 154 3.24 -35.10 12.81
CA LEU A 154 4.64 -34.68 12.88
C LEU A 154 4.74 -33.30 13.56
N ARG A 155 5.62 -33.18 14.55
CA ARG A 155 5.87 -31.97 15.32
C ARG A 155 7.29 -31.44 15.11
N TYR A 156 7.43 -30.12 14.99
CA TYR A 156 8.69 -29.38 14.99
C TYR A 156 8.50 -28.05 15.72
N GLY A 157 8.93 -27.95 16.99
CA GLY A 157 8.64 -26.76 17.80
C GLY A 157 7.13 -26.47 17.85
N PRO A 158 6.66 -25.26 17.44
CA PRO A 158 5.22 -24.96 17.37
C PRO A 158 4.52 -25.61 16.17
N HIS A 159 5.25 -26.19 15.23
CA HIS A 159 4.68 -26.72 14.00
C HIS A 159 4.00 -28.06 14.22
N VAL A 160 2.79 -28.23 13.67
CA VAL A 160 2.01 -29.46 13.70
C VAL A 160 1.54 -29.78 12.28
N LEU A 161 1.96 -30.94 11.77
CA LEU A 161 1.75 -31.35 10.39
C LEU A 161 1.09 -32.74 10.32
N PRO A 162 0.20 -32.97 9.35
CA PRO A 162 -0.43 -34.28 9.16
C PRO A 162 0.60 -35.31 8.72
N LEU A 163 0.40 -36.57 9.07
CA LEU A 163 1.08 -37.68 8.41
C LEU A 163 0.21 -38.22 7.29
N ARG A 164 0.83 -38.58 6.16
CA ARG A 164 0.18 -39.36 5.11
C ARG A 164 -0.31 -40.70 5.69
N ASP A 165 -1.52 -41.10 5.31
CA ASP A 165 -2.12 -42.35 5.77
C ASP A 165 -1.20 -43.56 5.53
N GLY A 166 -1.04 -44.37 6.58
CA GLY A 166 -0.20 -45.57 6.57
C GLY A 166 1.31 -45.33 6.69
N THR A 167 1.75 -44.11 7.04
CA THR A 167 3.19 -43.79 7.20
C THR A 167 3.66 -43.69 8.65
N ASP A 168 2.75 -43.67 9.63
CA ASP A 168 3.01 -43.42 11.06
C ASP A 168 4.01 -44.37 11.71
N GLY A 169 4.09 -45.63 11.25
CA GLY A 169 5.04 -46.63 11.75
C GLY A 169 6.44 -46.57 11.13
N LEU A 170 6.69 -45.68 10.15
CA LEU A 170 7.98 -45.64 9.44
C LEU A 170 9.08 -44.96 10.27
N PRO A 171 10.35 -45.40 10.14
CA PRO A 171 11.50 -44.65 10.64
C PRO A 171 11.52 -43.21 10.09
N LEU A 172 11.97 -42.23 10.89
CA LEU A 172 11.88 -40.80 10.54
C LEU A 172 12.36 -40.46 9.11
N PRO A 173 13.50 -40.97 8.59
CA PRO A 173 13.90 -40.68 7.22
C PRO A 173 12.90 -41.18 6.17
N GLU A 174 12.46 -42.43 6.30
CA GLU A 174 11.46 -43.05 5.40
C GLU A 174 10.09 -42.38 5.54
N LEU A 175 9.72 -42.01 6.77
CA LEU A 175 8.52 -41.24 7.07
C LEU A 175 8.53 -39.92 6.29
N LEU A 176 9.59 -39.12 6.41
CA LEU A 176 9.71 -37.82 5.75
C LEU A 176 9.68 -37.95 4.22
N ASP A 177 10.32 -38.98 3.67
CA ASP A 177 10.30 -39.23 2.23
C ASP A 177 8.93 -39.66 1.70
N ALA A 178 8.12 -40.33 2.52
CA ALA A 178 6.79 -40.80 2.16
C ALA A 178 5.71 -39.71 2.14
N GLN A 179 5.95 -38.56 2.78
CA GLN A 179 4.96 -37.47 2.89
C GLN A 179 4.69 -36.77 1.55
N HIS A 180 3.51 -36.15 1.43
CA HIS A 180 3.18 -35.26 0.31
C HIS A 180 3.76 -33.84 0.45
N TYR A 181 4.59 -33.63 1.47
CA TYR A 181 5.32 -32.40 1.69
C TYR A 181 6.79 -32.69 1.97
N ARG A 182 7.64 -31.69 1.70
CA ARG A 182 9.07 -31.73 1.99
C ARG A 182 9.43 -30.59 2.94
N LEU A 183 9.85 -30.93 4.15
CA LEU A 183 10.37 -29.95 5.09
C LEU A 183 11.71 -29.41 4.58
N ALA A 184 11.86 -28.09 4.66
CA ALA A 184 13.03 -27.39 4.18
C ALA A 184 13.46 -26.30 5.16
N TRP A 185 14.76 -26.00 5.15
CA TRP A 185 15.30 -24.80 5.77
C TRP A 185 14.60 -23.57 5.21
N TRP A 186 14.15 -22.65 6.06
CA TRP A 186 13.36 -21.49 5.66
C TRP A 186 13.99 -20.67 4.52
N ARG A 187 15.33 -20.61 4.47
CA ARG A 187 16.05 -19.89 3.41
C ARG A 187 15.91 -20.51 2.02
N LEU A 188 15.49 -21.77 1.90
CA LEU A 188 15.23 -22.41 0.60
C LEU A 188 13.94 -21.92 -0.04
N ALA A 189 13.05 -21.23 0.70
CA ALA A 189 11.84 -20.63 0.13
C ALA A 189 12.14 -19.68 -1.05
N ARG A 190 13.26 -18.96 -1.00
CA ARG A 190 13.59 -18.00 -2.08
C ARG A 190 13.85 -18.67 -3.43
N SER A 191 14.29 -19.94 -3.46
CA SER A 191 14.77 -20.62 -4.67
C SER A 191 14.01 -21.90 -5.02
N GLU A 192 13.40 -22.57 -4.05
CA GLU A 192 12.79 -23.89 -4.26
C GLU A 192 11.28 -23.94 -3.96
N LEU A 193 10.66 -22.82 -3.56
CA LEU A 193 9.23 -22.81 -3.26
C LEU A 193 8.41 -23.18 -4.50
N ASN A 194 7.45 -24.07 -4.30
CA ASN A 194 6.62 -24.57 -5.39
C ASN A 194 5.13 -24.30 -5.20
N TYR A 195 4.75 -23.33 -4.37
CA TYR A 195 3.41 -22.79 -4.33
C TYR A 195 3.45 -21.27 -4.50
N ARG A 196 2.39 -20.69 -5.08
CA ARG A 196 2.25 -19.22 -5.10
C ARG A 196 1.98 -18.74 -3.68
N ARG A 197 2.64 -17.66 -3.28
CA ARG A 197 2.45 -16.99 -2.00
C ARG A 197 2.04 -15.52 -2.17
N PHE A 198 1.63 -14.87 -1.07
CA PHE A 198 1.46 -13.41 -1.04
C PHE A 198 2.83 -12.73 -0.97
N PHE A 199 3.17 -11.95 -2.01
CA PHE A 199 4.49 -11.35 -2.19
C PHE A 199 5.65 -12.34 -1.95
N THR A 200 6.40 -12.17 -0.86
CA THR A 200 7.54 -13.00 -0.47
C THR A 200 7.32 -13.67 0.90
N VAL A 201 6.08 -13.66 1.42
CA VAL A 201 5.70 -14.23 2.72
C VAL A 201 5.29 -15.70 2.55
N SER A 202 6.12 -16.63 3.02
CA SER A 202 5.87 -18.07 2.83
C SER A 202 4.70 -18.57 3.67
N GLU A 203 4.37 -17.85 4.74
CA GLU A 203 3.28 -18.14 5.65
C GLU A 203 1.90 -17.79 5.06
N LEU A 204 1.82 -17.29 3.83
CA LEU A 204 0.57 -16.93 3.15
C LEU A 204 0.48 -17.60 1.77
N ILE A 205 -0.25 -18.71 1.69
CA ILE A 205 -0.42 -19.51 0.46
C ILE A 205 -1.55 -18.97 -0.42
N GLY A 206 -1.29 -18.86 -1.71
CA GLY A 206 -2.23 -18.36 -2.71
C GLY A 206 -3.41 -19.31 -2.95
N VAL A 207 -4.62 -18.76 -2.89
CA VAL A 207 -5.88 -19.44 -3.16
C VAL A 207 -6.34 -19.20 -4.60
N ARG A 208 -6.85 -20.24 -5.24
CA ARG A 208 -7.34 -20.26 -6.62
C ARG A 208 -8.80 -19.83 -6.74
N VAL A 209 -9.09 -18.60 -6.31
CA VAL A 209 -10.45 -18.05 -6.28
C VAL A 209 -11.09 -17.88 -7.67
N GLU A 210 -10.31 -18.00 -8.75
CA GLU A 210 -10.83 -18.09 -10.11
C GLU A 210 -11.72 -19.33 -10.31
N ASP A 211 -11.48 -20.42 -9.56
CA ASP A 211 -12.35 -21.60 -9.52
C ASP A 211 -13.69 -21.23 -8.84
N PRO A 212 -14.85 -21.43 -9.50
CA PRO A 212 -16.16 -21.15 -8.92
C PRO A 212 -16.41 -21.83 -7.57
N ALA A 213 -16.00 -23.09 -7.40
CA ALA A 213 -16.24 -23.83 -6.15
C ALA A 213 -15.41 -23.27 -4.99
N VAL A 214 -14.19 -22.80 -5.27
CA VAL A 214 -13.33 -22.15 -4.28
C VAL A 214 -13.88 -20.78 -3.90
N PHE A 215 -14.35 -20.00 -4.87
CA PHE A 215 -15.05 -18.74 -4.58
C PHE A 215 -16.28 -18.96 -3.70
N ASP A 216 -17.14 -19.90 -4.07
CA ASP A 216 -18.39 -20.17 -3.34
C ASP A 216 -18.10 -20.55 -1.89
N ALA A 217 -17.10 -21.43 -1.67
CA ALA A 217 -16.70 -21.85 -0.32
C ALA A 217 -16.07 -20.72 0.50
N THR A 218 -15.17 -19.92 -0.10
CA THR A 218 -14.43 -18.85 0.62
C THR A 218 -15.28 -17.61 0.87
N HIS A 219 -16.36 -17.40 0.10
CA HIS A 219 -17.22 -16.21 0.22
C HIS A 219 -18.56 -16.48 0.90
N ALA A 220 -18.93 -17.74 1.18
CA ALA A 220 -20.23 -18.11 1.74
C ALA A 220 -20.62 -17.30 2.99
N THR A 221 -19.70 -17.16 3.95
CA THR A 221 -19.92 -16.42 5.20
C THR A 221 -20.13 -14.94 4.95
N VAL A 222 -19.23 -14.29 4.20
CA VAL A 222 -19.33 -12.86 3.88
C VAL A 222 -20.64 -12.57 3.14
N LEU A 223 -20.98 -13.37 2.13
CA LEU A 223 -22.22 -13.20 1.37
C LEU A 223 -23.46 -13.41 2.25
N ARG A 224 -23.42 -14.35 3.21
CA ARG A 224 -24.48 -14.50 4.22
C ARG A 224 -24.59 -13.25 5.09
N LEU A 225 -23.49 -12.73 5.64
CA LEU A 225 -23.49 -11.53 6.46
C LEU A 225 -24.08 -10.32 5.70
N LEU A 226 -23.75 -10.16 4.42
CA LEU A 226 -24.35 -9.13 3.57
C LEU A 226 -25.85 -9.35 3.37
N ARG A 227 -26.29 -10.58 3.05
CA ARG A 227 -27.72 -10.91 2.87
C ARG A 227 -28.54 -10.69 4.14
N ASP A 228 -27.97 -11.01 5.29
CA ASP A 228 -28.58 -10.81 6.61
C ASP A 228 -28.56 -9.33 7.05
N GLY A 229 -28.01 -8.44 6.21
CA GLY A 229 -27.92 -7.01 6.45
C GLY A 229 -26.78 -6.58 7.36
N VAL A 230 -25.97 -7.50 7.89
CA VAL A 230 -24.88 -7.22 8.87
C VAL A 230 -23.89 -6.19 8.33
N ALA A 231 -23.62 -6.22 7.02
CA ALA A 231 -22.80 -5.23 6.35
C ALA A 231 -23.40 -4.79 5.00
N ASP A 232 -22.96 -3.63 4.54
CA ASP A 232 -23.54 -2.88 3.42
C ASP A 232 -22.61 -2.79 2.21
N GLY A 233 -21.30 -2.95 2.42
CA GLY A 233 -20.28 -2.87 1.38
C GLY A 233 -19.03 -3.71 1.67
N LEU A 234 -18.12 -3.75 0.70
CA LEU A 234 -16.89 -4.54 0.75
C LEU A 234 -15.65 -3.72 0.36
N ARG A 235 -14.52 -4.05 0.97
CA ARG A 235 -13.18 -3.70 0.50
C ARG A 235 -12.45 -5.00 0.13
N VAL A 236 -11.96 -5.10 -1.09
CA VAL A 236 -11.24 -6.28 -1.58
C VAL A 236 -9.74 -6.09 -1.41
N ASP A 237 -9.12 -6.94 -0.60
CA ASP A 237 -7.67 -7.03 -0.42
C ASP A 237 -6.98 -7.58 -1.67
N HIS A 238 -5.87 -6.94 -2.04
CA HIS A 238 -4.92 -7.43 -3.03
C HIS A 238 -5.51 -8.13 -4.28
N PRO A 239 -6.45 -7.49 -5.03
CA PRO A 239 -6.99 -8.01 -6.28
C PRO A 239 -5.91 -8.30 -7.33
N ASP A 240 -4.77 -7.58 -7.28
CA ASP A 240 -3.67 -7.77 -8.23
C ASP A 240 -2.90 -9.08 -8.03
N GLY A 241 -3.14 -9.80 -6.93
CA GLY A 241 -2.66 -11.18 -6.71
C GLY A 241 -3.52 -12.26 -7.38
N LEU A 242 -4.71 -11.92 -7.86
CA LEU A 242 -5.66 -12.90 -8.43
C LEU A 242 -5.26 -13.32 -9.84
N ALA A 243 -5.59 -14.55 -10.23
CA ALA A 243 -5.34 -15.04 -11.60
C ALA A 243 -6.23 -14.31 -12.63
N ASP A 244 -7.53 -14.14 -12.32
CA ASP A 244 -8.50 -13.39 -13.13
C ASP A 244 -9.28 -12.39 -12.24
N PRO A 245 -8.71 -11.21 -11.91
CA PRO A 245 -9.40 -10.22 -11.08
C PRO A 245 -10.70 -9.72 -11.73
N ALA A 246 -10.75 -9.60 -13.06
CA ALA A 246 -11.95 -9.14 -13.74
C ALA A 246 -13.09 -10.18 -13.61
N GLY A 247 -12.79 -11.46 -13.73
CA GLY A 247 -13.74 -12.56 -13.50
C GLY A 247 -14.20 -12.64 -12.05
N TYR A 248 -13.28 -12.52 -11.11
CA TYR A 248 -13.57 -12.44 -9.68
C TYR A 248 -14.55 -11.31 -9.37
N LEU A 249 -14.24 -10.08 -9.80
CA LEU A 249 -15.07 -8.91 -9.50
C LEU A 249 -16.46 -8.98 -10.14
N ARG A 250 -16.59 -9.53 -11.36
CA ARG A 250 -17.91 -9.81 -11.96
C ARG A 250 -18.72 -10.81 -11.14
N ARG A 251 -18.08 -11.87 -10.64
CA ARG A 251 -18.73 -12.88 -9.80
C ARG A 251 -19.16 -12.28 -8.46
N LEU A 252 -18.28 -11.50 -7.84
CA LEU A 252 -18.56 -10.79 -6.60
C LEU A 252 -19.72 -9.80 -6.77
N HIS A 253 -19.68 -8.94 -7.77
CA HIS A 253 -20.75 -7.97 -8.05
C HIS A 253 -22.11 -8.65 -8.22
N LYS A 254 -22.18 -9.76 -8.96
CA LYS A 254 -23.41 -10.55 -9.10
C LYS A 254 -23.86 -11.14 -7.76
N ALA A 255 -22.94 -11.69 -6.98
CA ALA A 255 -23.25 -12.34 -5.70
C ALA A 255 -23.68 -11.34 -4.61
N THR A 256 -23.17 -10.11 -4.65
CA THR A 256 -23.50 -9.04 -3.70
C THR A 256 -24.68 -8.19 -4.14
N GLY A 257 -25.19 -8.36 -5.37
CA GLY A 257 -26.23 -7.50 -5.93
C GLY A 257 -25.77 -6.06 -6.16
N GLY A 258 -24.49 -5.87 -6.48
CA GLY A 258 -23.91 -4.55 -6.75
C GLY A 258 -23.78 -3.66 -5.52
N ARG A 259 -23.57 -4.24 -4.33
CA ARG A 259 -23.23 -3.46 -3.12
C ARG A 259 -21.92 -2.69 -3.33
N TRP A 260 -21.81 -1.55 -2.64
CA TRP A 260 -20.64 -0.68 -2.73
C TRP A 260 -19.36 -1.48 -2.46
N THR A 261 -18.47 -1.54 -3.44
CA THR A 261 -17.27 -2.38 -3.42
C THR A 261 -16.08 -1.59 -3.92
N VAL A 262 -15.08 -1.39 -3.08
CA VAL A 262 -13.78 -0.81 -3.48
C VAL A 262 -12.68 -1.86 -3.46
N VAL A 263 -11.64 -1.64 -4.24
CA VAL A 263 -10.52 -2.59 -4.36
C VAL A 263 -9.21 -1.94 -3.97
N GLU A 264 -8.38 -2.66 -3.23
CA GLU A 264 -7.02 -2.20 -2.93
C GLU A 264 -6.13 -2.37 -4.17
N LYS A 265 -6.16 -1.39 -5.06
CA LYS A 265 -5.36 -1.41 -6.28
C LYS A 265 -4.50 -0.16 -6.33
N ILE A 266 -3.19 -0.36 -6.41
CA ILE A 266 -2.24 0.74 -6.53
C ILE A 266 -2.12 1.13 -8.01
N LEU A 267 -2.43 2.38 -8.32
CA LEU A 267 -2.32 2.94 -9.67
C LEU A 267 -0.97 3.67 -9.79
N ALA A 268 -0.21 3.40 -10.85
CA ALA A 268 0.87 4.30 -11.24
C ALA A 268 0.29 5.68 -11.63
N ARG A 269 1.12 6.74 -11.65
CA ARG A 269 0.69 8.14 -11.80
C ARG A 269 -0.36 8.35 -12.91
N ASP A 270 -0.13 7.80 -14.10
CA ASP A 270 -1.02 7.97 -15.27
C ASP A 270 -1.88 6.73 -15.57
N GLU A 271 -1.84 5.73 -14.69
CA GLU A 271 -2.68 4.54 -14.78
C GLU A 271 -4.12 4.87 -14.39
N THR A 272 -5.08 4.20 -15.03
CA THR A 272 -6.49 4.29 -14.67
C THR A 272 -7.01 2.90 -14.29
N LEU A 273 -7.95 2.86 -13.35
CA LEU A 273 -8.63 1.62 -13.00
C LEU A 273 -9.34 1.05 -14.25
N PRO A 274 -9.26 -0.26 -14.53
CA PRO A 274 -9.93 -0.83 -15.69
C PRO A 274 -11.44 -0.54 -15.69
N ALA A 275 -11.93 0.24 -16.66
CA ALA A 275 -13.31 0.71 -16.73
C ALA A 275 -14.40 -0.40 -16.75
N ARG A 276 -14.01 -1.63 -17.08
CA ARG A 276 -14.91 -2.80 -17.11
C ARG A 276 -15.09 -3.50 -15.76
N TRP A 277 -14.37 -3.07 -14.71
CA TRP A 277 -14.50 -3.66 -13.39
C TRP A 277 -15.78 -3.15 -12.72
N PRO A 278 -16.70 -4.04 -12.30
CA PRO A 278 -17.98 -3.63 -11.71
C PRO A 278 -17.80 -3.33 -10.21
N VAL A 279 -17.02 -2.28 -9.92
CA VAL A 279 -16.65 -1.80 -8.58
C VAL A 279 -16.90 -0.29 -8.51
N ASP A 280 -16.83 0.28 -7.31
CA ASP A 280 -17.01 1.72 -7.08
C ASP A 280 -15.70 2.50 -7.17
N GLY A 281 -14.55 1.81 -7.15
CA GLY A 281 -13.24 2.41 -7.35
C GLY A 281 -12.14 1.73 -6.53
N THR A 282 -11.10 2.50 -6.19
CA THR A 282 -9.95 2.06 -5.39
C THR A 282 -10.19 2.35 -3.90
N THR A 283 -9.25 1.92 -3.05
CA THR A 283 -9.15 2.36 -1.64
C THR A 283 -8.54 3.75 -1.46
N GLY A 284 -8.14 4.45 -2.54
CA GLY A 284 -7.81 5.87 -2.49
C GLY A 284 -6.33 6.27 -2.41
N TYR A 285 -5.37 5.35 -2.62
CA TYR A 285 -3.94 5.73 -2.73
C TYR A 285 -3.65 6.65 -3.92
N ASP A 286 -4.43 6.56 -4.99
CA ASP A 286 -4.36 7.47 -6.12
C ASP A 286 -4.81 8.89 -5.73
N ALA A 287 -5.81 9.03 -4.85
CA ALA A 287 -6.19 10.33 -4.29
C ALA A 287 -5.11 10.86 -3.33
N LEU A 288 -4.54 9.98 -2.50
CA LEU A 288 -3.48 10.31 -1.53
C LEU A 288 -2.33 11.06 -2.22
N HIS A 289 -1.74 10.45 -3.26
CA HIS A 289 -0.59 11.05 -3.93
C HIS A 289 -0.95 12.38 -4.62
N ARG A 290 -2.20 12.54 -5.10
CA ARG A 290 -2.66 13.80 -5.71
C ARG A 290 -2.79 14.92 -4.69
N VAL A 291 -3.29 14.61 -3.50
CA VAL A 291 -3.40 15.58 -2.40
C VAL A 291 -2.01 15.91 -1.85
N ASP A 292 -1.18 14.93 -1.55
CA ASP A 292 0.18 15.15 -1.04
C ASP A 292 1.04 15.99 -1.99
N GLY A 293 0.96 15.68 -3.29
CA GLY A 293 1.75 16.37 -4.31
C GLY A 293 1.40 17.85 -4.47
N LEU A 294 0.17 18.26 -4.13
CA LEU A 294 -0.20 19.69 -4.14
C LEU A 294 0.64 20.50 -3.16
N PHE A 295 0.98 19.94 -2.00
CA PHE A 295 1.73 20.65 -0.97
C PHE A 295 3.24 20.56 -1.14
N THR A 296 3.71 19.82 -2.15
CA THR A 296 5.13 19.63 -2.43
C THR A 296 5.64 20.73 -3.38
N ASP A 297 6.61 21.53 -2.96
CA ASP A 297 7.25 22.53 -3.83
C ASP A 297 8.19 21.83 -4.84
N PRO A 298 7.93 21.94 -6.16
CA PRO A 298 8.77 21.30 -7.18
C PRO A 298 10.22 21.81 -7.16
N TYR A 299 10.44 23.11 -6.90
CA TYR A 299 11.77 23.70 -6.90
C TYR A 299 12.57 23.24 -5.68
N GLY A 300 11.96 23.32 -4.50
CA GLY A 300 12.64 22.87 -3.30
C GLY A 300 12.79 21.35 -3.21
N HIS A 301 11.93 20.55 -3.85
CA HIS A 301 12.19 19.12 -4.02
C HIS A 301 13.46 18.86 -4.84
N ALA A 302 13.67 19.60 -5.94
CA ALA A 302 14.87 19.47 -6.76
C ALA A 302 16.13 19.87 -5.97
N GLU A 303 16.06 20.95 -5.18
CA GLU A 303 17.15 21.38 -4.30
C GLU A 303 17.44 20.37 -3.18
N LEU A 304 16.40 19.84 -2.51
CA LEU A 304 16.56 18.77 -1.51
C LEU A 304 17.19 17.52 -2.12
N THR A 305 16.84 17.17 -3.36
CA THR A 305 17.45 16.04 -4.08
C THR A 305 18.94 16.27 -4.34
N ALA A 306 19.33 17.49 -4.71
CA ALA A 306 20.74 17.84 -4.86
C ALA A 306 21.49 17.76 -3.53
N HIS A 307 20.93 18.33 -2.45
CA HIS A 307 21.52 18.28 -1.11
C HIS A 307 21.62 16.85 -0.58
N TYR A 308 20.62 16.01 -0.82
CA TYR A 308 20.64 14.60 -0.45
C TYR A 308 21.80 13.88 -1.15
N ARG A 309 21.97 14.07 -2.46
CA ARG A 309 23.07 13.47 -3.23
C ARG A 309 24.44 13.94 -2.74
N GLU A 310 24.59 15.24 -2.48
CA GLU A 310 25.82 15.82 -1.94
C GLU A 310 26.14 15.30 -0.54
N PHE A 311 25.15 15.28 0.36
CA PHE A 311 25.31 14.84 1.74
C PHE A 311 25.63 13.35 1.84
N THR A 312 24.99 12.52 1.02
CA THR A 312 25.12 11.06 1.11
C THR A 312 26.23 10.47 0.24
N GLY A 313 26.58 11.14 -0.88
CA GLY A 313 27.47 10.57 -1.90
C GLY A 313 26.96 9.25 -2.49
N VAL A 314 25.65 8.98 -2.38
CA VAL A 314 25.07 7.69 -2.76
C VAL A 314 25.12 7.49 -4.29
N PRO A 315 25.52 6.31 -4.79
CA PRO A 315 25.48 6.02 -6.23
C PRO A 315 24.06 6.09 -6.80
N ASP A 316 23.95 6.42 -8.09
CA ASP A 316 22.67 6.53 -8.81
C ASP A 316 21.76 5.32 -8.61
N ASP A 317 22.28 4.10 -8.72
CA ASP A 317 21.49 2.87 -8.63
C ASP A 317 21.23 2.37 -7.18
N ARG A 318 21.68 3.12 -6.17
CA ARG A 318 21.53 2.80 -4.74
C ARG A 318 20.77 3.86 -3.95
N GLY A 319 20.23 4.87 -4.60
CA GLY A 319 19.50 5.97 -3.98
C GLY A 319 19.73 7.31 -4.66
N GLY A 320 20.75 7.44 -5.51
CA GLY A 320 21.07 8.71 -6.16
C GLY A 320 20.07 9.09 -7.24
N ASP A 321 19.56 8.12 -8.00
CA ASP A 321 18.58 8.33 -9.07
C ASP A 321 17.39 7.37 -8.90
N TRP A 322 16.17 7.90 -9.08
CA TRP A 322 14.95 7.14 -8.85
C TRP A 322 14.84 5.93 -9.78
N HIS A 323 14.96 6.14 -11.09
CA HIS A 323 14.78 5.09 -12.08
C HIS A 323 15.89 4.03 -12.03
N ALA A 324 17.14 4.45 -11.79
CA ALA A 324 18.25 3.53 -11.59
C ALA A 324 18.07 2.69 -10.32
N THR A 325 17.63 3.31 -9.22
CA THR A 325 17.38 2.64 -7.94
C THR A 325 16.25 1.61 -8.05
N VAL A 326 15.11 1.97 -8.65
CA VAL A 326 13.99 1.04 -8.89
C VAL A 326 14.44 -0.14 -9.72
N ARG A 327 15.18 0.10 -10.81
CA ARG A 327 15.69 -0.98 -11.67
C ARG A 327 16.62 -1.92 -10.91
N ARG A 328 17.55 -1.39 -10.11
CA ARG A 328 18.47 -2.20 -9.28
C ARG A 328 17.72 -3.00 -8.22
N ALA A 329 16.72 -2.42 -7.58
CA ALA A 329 15.86 -3.10 -6.62
C ALA A 329 15.08 -4.25 -7.29
N ALA A 330 14.51 -4.01 -8.48
CA ALA A 330 13.78 -5.03 -9.22
C ALA A 330 14.65 -6.24 -9.58
N TYR A 331 15.89 -6.02 -10.06
CA TYR A 331 16.84 -7.12 -10.28
C TYR A 331 17.16 -7.90 -9.00
N LYS A 332 17.37 -7.19 -7.88
CA LYS A 332 17.64 -7.84 -6.59
C LYS A 332 16.47 -8.73 -6.18
N VAL A 333 15.24 -8.26 -6.30
CA VAL A 333 14.05 -9.03 -5.93
C VAL A 333 13.88 -10.24 -6.85
N LEU A 334 13.97 -10.09 -8.17
CA LEU A 334 13.81 -11.21 -9.12
C LEU A 334 14.89 -12.29 -9.03
N THR A 335 16.12 -11.92 -8.65
CA THR A 335 17.24 -12.87 -8.53
C THR A 335 17.40 -13.41 -7.11
N GLY A 336 16.72 -12.82 -6.14
CA GLY A 336 16.72 -13.21 -4.73
C GLY A 336 15.37 -13.73 -4.29
N GLU A 337 14.54 -12.85 -3.74
CA GLU A 337 13.30 -13.22 -3.06
C GLU A 337 12.26 -13.88 -3.96
N LEU A 338 12.18 -13.48 -5.24
CA LEU A 338 11.26 -14.03 -6.25
C LEU A 338 11.94 -14.97 -7.26
N ALA A 339 13.06 -15.59 -6.88
CA ALA A 339 13.79 -16.47 -7.80
C ALA A 339 12.96 -17.74 -8.14
N ALA A 340 12.30 -18.34 -7.15
CA ALA A 340 11.42 -19.50 -7.36
C ALA A 340 10.26 -19.19 -8.33
N GLU A 341 9.64 -18.02 -8.18
CA GLU A 341 8.55 -17.54 -9.05
C GLU A 341 9.05 -17.26 -10.48
N THR A 342 10.26 -16.68 -10.61
CA THR A 342 10.92 -16.45 -11.91
C THR A 342 11.23 -17.77 -12.62
N ASP A 343 11.68 -18.79 -11.88
CA ASP A 343 11.96 -20.11 -12.44
C ASP A 343 10.67 -20.84 -12.84
N ARG A 344 9.58 -20.71 -12.06
CA ARG A 344 8.25 -21.22 -12.44
C ARG A 344 7.76 -20.59 -13.74
N LEU A 345 7.90 -19.27 -13.88
CA LEU A 345 7.53 -18.57 -15.12
C LEU A 345 8.35 -19.04 -16.31
N THR A 346 9.66 -19.25 -16.12
CA THR A 346 10.54 -19.78 -17.16
C THR A 346 10.08 -21.17 -17.61
N ARG A 347 9.80 -22.09 -16.68
CA ARG A 347 9.25 -23.42 -17.01
C ARG A 347 7.93 -23.33 -17.77
N THR A 348 7.08 -22.37 -17.39
CA THR A 348 5.77 -22.19 -18.02
C THR A 348 5.88 -21.59 -19.43
N ALA A 349 6.83 -20.69 -19.66
CA ALA A 349 7.15 -20.18 -21.00
C ALA A 349 7.64 -21.31 -21.92
N VAL A 350 8.55 -22.16 -21.42
CA VAL A 350 9.05 -23.33 -22.17
C VAL A 350 7.90 -24.25 -22.58
N ARG A 351 7.02 -24.60 -21.62
CA ARG A 351 5.83 -25.41 -21.92
C ARG A 351 4.91 -24.75 -22.95
N ALA A 352 4.69 -23.43 -22.85
CA ALA A 352 3.87 -22.72 -23.82
C ALA A 352 4.47 -22.74 -25.24
N CYS A 353 5.80 -22.63 -25.36
CA CYS A 353 6.52 -22.82 -26.62
C CYS A 353 6.39 -24.26 -27.16
N GLU A 354 6.43 -25.27 -26.28
CA GLU A 354 6.23 -26.69 -26.61
C GLU A 354 4.77 -27.07 -26.92
N GLU A 355 3.79 -26.29 -26.46
CA GLU A 355 2.38 -26.51 -26.78
C GLU A 355 1.95 -25.75 -28.04
N ALA A 356 2.69 -24.72 -28.44
CA ALA A 356 2.32 -23.86 -29.56
C ALA A 356 2.28 -24.60 -30.91
N ASP A 357 1.32 -24.21 -31.74
CA ASP A 357 1.17 -24.73 -33.10
C ASP A 357 2.38 -24.38 -33.99
N GLY A 358 2.88 -25.38 -34.70
CA GLY A 358 4.01 -25.25 -35.63
C GLY A 358 5.39 -25.25 -34.96
N LEU A 359 6.42 -24.88 -35.73
CA LEU A 359 7.82 -24.97 -35.33
C LEU A 359 8.43 -23.64 -34.85
N ARG A 360 7.72 -22.51 -35.04
CA ARG A 360 8.26 -21.15 -34.85
C ARG A 360 8.77 -20.88 -33.43
N LEU A 361 8.13 -21.45 -32.41
CA LEU A 361 8.45 -21.20 -31.00
C LEU A 361 9.29 -22.31 -30.36
N ARG A 362 9.69 -23.33 -31.13
CA ARG A 362 10.32 -24.54 -30.57
C ARG A 362 11.79 -24.34 -30.18
N ASP A 363 12.47 -23.38 -30.79
CA ASP A 363 13.91 -23.13 -30.61
C ASP A 363 14.19 -21.93 -29.69
N HIS A 364 13.69 -21.97 -28.45
CA HIS A 364 14.02 -20.99 -27.42
C HIS A 364 14.68 -21.66 -26.20
N ALA A 365 15.94 -21.33 -25.95
CA ALA A 365 16.65 -21.85 -24.79
C ALA A 365 16.05 -21.29 -23.48
N PRO A 366 15.84 -22.12 -22.44
CA PRO A 366 15.31 -21.65 -21.16
C PRO A 366 16.09 -20.47 -20.53
N PRO A 367 17.44 -20.41 -20.60
CA PRO A 367 18.18 -19.23 -20.12
C PRO A 367 17.83 -17.93 -20.87
N ALA A 368 17.58 -17.99 -22.18
CA ALA A 368 17.18 -16.82 -22.97
C ALA A 368 15.78 -16.33 -22.58
N LEU A 369 14.82 -17.25 -22.43
CA LEU A 369 13.47 -16.94 -21.92
C LEU A 369 13.50 -16.33 -20.52
N ARG A 370 14.33 -16.88 -19.62
CA ARG A 370 14.50 -16.35 -18.26
C ARG A 370 15.05 -14.92 -18.26
N THR A 371 16.03 -14.64 -19.11
CA THR A 371 16.59 -13.29 -19.23
C THR A 371 15.57 -12.34 -19.86
N ALA A 372 14.87 -12.75 -20.91
CA ALA A 372 13.81 -11.98 -21.54
C ALA A 372 12.72 -11.62 -20.54
N LEU A 373 12.30 -12.59 -19.74
CA LEU A 373 11.33 -12.43 -18.66
C LEU A 373 11.80 -11.37 -17.66
N ARG A 374 13.03 -11.50 -17.14
CA ARG A 374 13.60 -10.54 -16.20
C ARG A 374 13.65 -9.13 -16.80
N GLU A 375 14.16 -9.01 -18.02
CA GLU A 375 14.32 -7.71 -18.67
C GLU A 375 12.96 -7.03 -18.94
N VAL A 376 11.92 -7.77 -19.31
CA VAL A 376 10.57 -7.22 -19.47
C VAL A 376 10.01 -6.80 -18.10
N LEU A 377 10.06 -7.67 -17.08
CA LEU A 377 9.51 -7.41 -15.75
C LEU A 377 10.11 -6.17 -15.08
N VAL A 378 11.44 -6.00 -15.10
CA VAL A 378 12.10 -4.83 -14.47
C VAL A 378 11.79 -3.49 -15.17
N ARG A 379 11.15 -3.52 -16.35
CA ARG A 379 10.80 -2.34 -17.14
C ARG A 379 9.31 -2.03 -17.12
N LEU A 380 8.49 -2.81 -16.42
CA LEU A 380 7.07 -2.50 -16.26
C LEU A 380 6.89 -1.32 -15.30
N PRO A 381 6.20 -0.25 -15.73
CA PRO A 381 5.95 0.92 -14.90
C PRO A 381 4.72 0.76 -13.99
N VAL A 382 3.91 -0.29 -14.19
CA VAL A 382 2.67 -0.59 -13.46
C VAL A 382 2.84 -1.84 -12.59
N TYR A 383 1.91 -2.08 -11.67
CA TYR A 383 1.90 -3.30 -10.86
C TYR A 383 1.74 -4.54 -11.73
N ARG A 384 0.77 -4.56 -12.63
CA ARG A 384 0.56 -5.68 -13.55
C ARG A 384 -0.23 -5.29 -14.79
N PRO A 385 -0.09 -6.04 -15.90
CA PRO A 385 -1.07 -6.05 -16.96
C PRO A 385 -2.33 -6.85 -16.59
N TYR A 386 -3.43 -6.63 -17.30
CA TYR A 386 -4.71 -7.34 -17.14
C TYR A 386 -5.14 -8.08 -18.41
N ALA A 387 -4.18 -8.50 -19.22
CA ALA A 387 -4.41 -9.33 -20.39
C ALA A 387 -4.94 -10.72 -20.00
N THR A 388 -5.72 -11.33 -20.91
CA THR A 388 -6.27 -12.67 -20.74
C THR A 388 -5.91 -13.49 -21.97
N ALA A 389 -5.35 -14.68 -21.78
CA ALA A 389 -4.96 -15.55 -22.88
C ALA A 389 -6.13 -15.81 -23.85
N GLY A 390 -5.87 -15.70 -25.16
CA GLY A 390 -6.86 -15.86 -26.22
C GLY A 390 -7.83 -14.68 -26.39
N ARG A 391 -7.68 -13.60 -25.63
CA ARG A 391 -8.50 -12.38 -25.77
C ARG A 391 -7.61 -11.18 -26.10
N PRO A 392 -8.10 -10.22 -26.91
CA PRO A 392 -7.37 -8.97 -27.13
C PRO A 392 -7.09 -8.27 -25.79
N ALA A 393 -5.82 -7.97 -25.54
CA ALA A 393 -5.42 -7.14 -24.41
C ALA A 393 -5.92 -5.70 -24.60
N GLY A 394 -6.09 -4.97 -23.50
CA GLY A 394 -6.40 -3.54 -23.57
C GLY A 394 -5.26 -2.74 -24.21
N GLU A 395 -5.58 -1.58 -24.79
CA GLU A 395 -4.58 -0.71 -25.42
C GLU A 395 -3.47 -0.27 -24.46
N ALA A 396 -3.83 0.02 -23.19
CA ALA A 396 -2.88 0.41 -22.16
C ALA A 396 -1.88 -0.71 -21.83
N ASP A 397 -2.37 -1.95 -21.66
CA ASP A 397 -1.53 -3.13 -21.42
C ASP A 397 -0.62 -3.41 -22.62
N THR A 398 -1.19 -3.33 -23.82
CA THR A 398 -0.47 -3.51 -25.08
C THR A 398 0.70 -2.53 -25.20
N ARG A 399 0.43 -1.23 -25.07
CA ARG A 399 1.45 -0.18 -25.14
C ARG A 399 2.53 -0.35 -24.08
N THR A 400 2.13 -0.68 -22.85
CA THR A 400 3.03 -0.88 -21.72
C THR A 400 4.00 -2.04 -21.97
N LEU A 401 3.48 -3.20 -22.37
CA LEU A 401 4.29 -4.38 -22.64
C LEU A 401 5.16 -4.25 -23.89
N GLU A 402 4.66 -3.59 -24.95
CA GLU A 402 5.46 -3.28 -26.14
C GLU A 402 6.63 -2.36 -25.84
N THR A 403 6.40 -1.30 -25.04
CA THR A 403 7.46 -0.38 -24.60
C THR A 403 8.49 -1.10 -23.72
N ALA A 404 8.04 -1.95 -22.79
CA ALA A 404 8.93 -2.74 -21.95
C ALA A 404 9.77 -3.72 -22.78
N ALA A 405 9.16 -4.39 -23.75
CA ALA A 405 9.82 -5.32 -24.68
C ALA A 405 10.86 -4.62 -25.56
N GLU A 406 10.55 -3.44 -26.12
CA GLU A 406 11.51 -2.66 -26.91
C GLU A 406 12.75 -2.29 -26.09
N LYS A 407 12.55 -1.77 -24.87
CA LYS A 407 13.64 -1.43 -23.95
C LYS A 407 14.41 -2.68 -23.46
N ALA A 408 13.76 -3.84 -23.38
CA ALA A 408 14.39 -5.11 -23.03
C ALA A 408 15.30 -5.61 -24.18
N ARG A 409 14.83 -5.57 -25.43
CA ARG A 409 15.65 -5.89 -26.61
C ARG A 409 16.92 -5.06 -26.70
N ALA A 410 16.82 -3.76 -26.44
CA ALA A 410 17.99 -2.87 -26.43
C ALA A 410 19.02 -3.26 -25.34
N ALA A 411 18.60 -3.87 -24.23
CA ALA A 411 19.51 -4.38 -23.21
C ALA A 411 20.15 -5.70 -23.60
N PHE A 412 19.41 -6.62 -24.23
CA PHE A 412 19.97 -7.82 -24.84
C PHE A 412 21.10 -7.49 -25.82
N ALA A 413 20.85 -6.55 -26.74
CA ALA A 413 21.85 -6.12 -27.72
C ALA A 413 23.10 -5.50 -27.08
N ARG A 414 22.94 -4.74 -25.98
CA ARG A 414 24.06 -4.14 -25.24
C ARG A 414 24.89 -5.15 -24.47
N ALA A 415 24.24 -6.13 -23.83
CA ALA A 415 24.95 -7.23 -23.16
C ALA A 415 25.81 -8.01 -24.17
N HIS A 416 25.24 -8.31 -25.34
CA HIS A 416 25.97 -8.95 -26.44
C HIS A 416 27.16 -8.11 -26.95
N ALA A 417 26.99 -6.78 -27.10
CA ALA A 417 28.06 -5.90 -27.55
C ALA A 417 29.18 -5.70 -26.50
N ALA A 418 28.84 -5.71 -25.21
CA ALA A 418 29.80 -5.54 -24.10
C ALA A 418 30.70 -6.77 -23.90
N ASP A 419 30.21 -7.97 -24.24
CA ASP A 419 30.96 -9.23 -24.16
C ASP A 419 31.93 -9.45 -25.34
N GLY A 420 32.11 -8.44 -26.20
CA GLY A 420 33.27 -8.35 -27.09
C GLY A 420 33.36 -9.39 -28.20
N GLY A 421 32.25 -9.92 -28.74
CA GLY A 421 32.16 -10.62 -30.04
C GLY A 421 33.12 -11.81 -30.29
N GLY A 422 33.91 -12.24 -29.32
CA GLY A 422 34.99 -13.22 -29.45
C GLY A 422 35.04 -14.10 -28.21
N GLY A 423 34.98 -15.41 -28.44
CA GLY A 423 34.76 -16.45 -27.42
C GLY A 423 35.51 -16.24 -26.11
N GLY A 424 34.75 -16.05 -25.02
CA GLY A 424 35.30 -15.96 -23.67
C GLY A 424 34.31 -15.44 -22.62
N GLY A 425 33.28 -16.23 -22.26
CA GLY A 425 32.61 -16.12 -20.96
C GLY A 425 31.32 -15.30 -20.85
N GLY A 426 30.82 -14.71 -21.94
CA GLY A 426 29.51 -14.04 -21.98
C GLY A 426 28.37 -15.00 -22.33
N THR A 427 27.32 -15.06 -21.50
CA THR A 427 26.22 -16.06 -21.60
C THR A 427 25.24 -15.88 -22.77
N TYR A 428 25.36 -14.84 -23.60
CA TYR A 428 24.37 -14.54 -24.67
C TYR A 428 25.08 -14.03 -25.94
N GLY A 429 25.22 -14.93 -26.92
CA GLY A 429 26.12 -14.76 -28.06
C GLY A 429 25.44 -14.46 -29.41
N ASP A 430 24.11 -14.52 -29.51
CA ASP A 430 23.41 -14.35 -30.80
C ASP A 430 22.26 -13.33 -30.69
N PRO A 431 22.25 -12.25 -31.50
CA PRO A 431 21.15 -11.29 -31.55
C PRO A 431 19.76 -11.91 -31.77
N ARG A 432 19.67 -13.10 -32.38
CA ARG A 432 18.40 -13.85 -32.56
C ARG A 432 17.81 -14.31 -31.23
N GLU A 433 18.59 -14.45 -30.16
CA GLU A 433 18.07 -14.77 -28.82
C GLU A 433 17.17 -13.65 -28.27
N ALA A 434 17.26 -12.42 -28.82
CA ALA A 434 16.37 -11.33 -28.47
C ALA A 434 14.91 -11.59 -28.89
N GLU A 435 14.64 -12.55 -29.79
CA GLU A 435 13.28 -13.01 -30.13
C GLU A 435 12.55 -13.58 -28.92
N ALA A 436 13.26 -14.09 -27.90
CA ALA A 436 12.68 -14.52 -26.64
C ALA A 436 11.89 -13.39 -25.94
N VAL A 437 12.27 -12.12 -26.16
CA VAL A 437 11.54 -10.95 -25.65
C VAL A 437 10.17 -10.82 -26.31
N ASP A 438 10.06 -11.09 -27.61
CA ASP A 438 8.78 -11.10 -28.33
C ASP A 438 7.89 -12.22 -27.82
N VAL A 439 8.44 -13.40 -27.56
CA VAL A 439 7.70 -14.53 -26.97
C VAL A 439 7.14 -14.18 -25.60
N VAL A 440 7.97 -13.65 -24.70
CA VAL A 440 7.51 -13.23 -23.36
C VAL A 440 6.44 -12.16 -23.46
N ARG A 441 6.62 -11.15 -24.31
CA ARG A 441 5.62 -10.10 -24.56
C ARG A 441 4.30 -10.70 -25.03
N ASP A 442 4.34 -11.56 -26.04
CA ASP A 442 3.13 -12.09 -26.66
C ASP A 442 2.42 -13.12 -25.78
N LEU A 443 3.15 -13.89 -24.97
CA LEU A 443 2.55 -14.70 -23.91
C LEU A 443 1.89 -13.82 -22.83
N ALA A 444 2.56 -12.77 -22.37
CA ALA A 444 2.02 -11.84 -21.38
C ALA A 444 0.80 -11.06 -21.91
N LEU A 445 0.73 -10.79 -23.21
CA LEU A 445 -0.42 -10.19 -23.89
C LEU A 445 -1.51 -11.21 -24.26
N GLY A 446 -1.29 -12.50 -24.01
CA GLY A 446 -2.26 -13.54 -24.33
C GLY A 446 -2.44 -13.82 -25.83
N ARG A 447 -1.45 -13.45 -26.66
CA ARG A 447 -1.48 -13.56 -28.13
C ARG A 447 -1.08 -14.94 -28.65
N LEU A 448 -0.43 -15.77 -27.83
CA LEU A 448 0.07 -17.10 -28.24
C LEU A 448 -0.90 -18.24 -27.84
N GLY A 449 -2.20 -18.02 -28.06
CA GLY A 449 -3.25 -19.01 -27.80
C GLY A 449 -3.79 -18.99 -26.38
N ASP A 450 -4.73 -19.90 -26.12
CA ASP A 450 -5.47 -20.02 -24.86
C ASP A 450 -5.38 -21.42 -24.24
N GLY A 451 -4.34 -22.19 -24.59
CA GLY A 451 -4.04 -23.46 -23.94
C GLY A 451 -3.68 -23.32 -22.45
N PRO A 452 -3.52 -24.45 -21.72
CA PRO A 452 -3.17 -24.45 -20.31
C PRO A 452 -1.88 -23.67 -20.00
N ALA A 453 -0.80 -23.88 -20.75
CA ALA A 453 0.46 -23.19 -20.48
C ALA A 453 0.42 -21.69 -20.80
N PRO A 454 -0.14 -21.21 -21.94
CA PRO A 454 -0.35 -19.78 -22.18
C PRO A 454 -1.24 -19.09 -21.11
N ARG A 455 -2.33 -19.74 -20.67
CA ARG A 455 -3.21 -19.22 -19.60
C ARG A 455 -2.48 -19.11 -18.27
N ASP A 456 -1.75 -20.15 -17.87
CA ASP A 456 -0.95 -20.11 -16.64
C ASP A 456 0.13 -19.02 -16.76
N PHE A 457 0.87 -18.95 -17.87
CA PHE A 457 1.91 -17.93 -18.04
C PHE A 457 1.36 -16.51 -17.88
N ALA A 458 0.27 -16.16 -18.58
CA ALA A 458 -0.30 -14.81 -18.51
C ALA A 458 -0.74 -14.45 -17.08
N ALA A 459 -1.40 -15.38 -16.39
CA ALA A 459 -1.81 -15.20 -14.99
C ALA A 459 -0.59 -15.05 -14.06
N ARG A 460 0.39 -15.96 -14.15
CA ARG A 460 1.61 -15.92 -13.33
C ARG A 460 2.43 -14.68 -13.56
N PHE A 461 2.57 -14.27 -14.82
CA PHE A 461 3.39 -13.12 -15.19
C PHE A 461 2.84 -11.87 -14.49
N ALA A 462 1.52 -11.72 -14.54
CA ALA A 462 0.84 -10.60 -13.92
C ALA A 462 0.90 -10.65 -12.38
N GLN A 463 0.75 -11.83 -11.77
CA GLN A 463 0.90 -12.00 -10.31
C GLN A 463 2.33 -11.71 -9.82
N VAL A 464 3.34 -12.19 -10.53
CA VAL A 464 4.76 -11.93 -10.21
C VAL A 464 5.12 -10.48 -10.45
N SER A 465 4.61 -9.86 -11.52
CA SER A 465 4.77 -8.43 -11.78
C SER A 465 4.26 -7.60 -10.59
N SER A 466 3.07 -7.94 -10.06
CA SER A 466 2.50 -7.22 -8.92
C SER A 466 3.37 -7.34 -7.67
N ALA A 467 3.83 -8.55 -7.35
CA ALA A 467 4.72 -8.79 -6.21
C ALA A 467 6.07 -8.10 -6.37
N LEU A 468 6.63 -8.14 -7.59
CA LEU A 468 7.87 -7.47 -7.92
C LEU A 468 7.75 -5.97 -7.67
N ARG A 469 6.67 -5.33 -8.14
CA ARG A 469 6.48 -3.89 -8.00
C ARG A 469 6.43 -3.49 -6.53
N ALA A 470 5.63 -4.17 -5.71
CA ALA A 470 5.54 -3.91 -4.28
C ALA A 470 6.91 -4.07 -3.59
N LYS A 471 7.56 -5.23 -3.76
CA LYS A 471 8.83 -5.51 -3.07
C LYS A 471 9.99 -4.64 -3.55
N ALA A 472 10.07 -4.35 -4.85
CA ALA A 472 11.17 -3.56 -5.41
C ALA A 472 10.98 -2.06 -5.19
N VAL A 473 9.76 -1.54 -5.30
CA VAL A 473 9.49 -0.11 -5.20
C VAL A 473 9.21 0.28 -3.75
N GLU A 474 8.15 -0.27 -3.16
CA GLU A 474 7.67 0.15 -1.85
C GLU A 474 8.59 -0.29 -0.71
N ASP A 475 9.12 -1.51 -0.80
CA ASP A 475 9.89 -2.15 0.27
C ASP A 475 11.40 -2.19 -0.02
N THR A 476 11.87 -1.46 -1.03
CA THR A 476 13.31 -1.33 -1.27
C THR A 476 13.66 0.04 -1.85
N ALA A 477 13.11 0.43 -3.00
CA ALA A 477 13.49 1.69 -3.64
C ALA A 477 13.11 2.91 -2.81
N PHE A 478 11.92 2.93 -2.18
CA PHE A 478 11.52 4.00 -1.25
C PHE A 478 12.47 4.18 -0.07
N TYR A 479 13.10 3.09 0.39
CA TYR A 479 14.06 3.14 1.50
C TYR A 479 15.48 3.50 1.04
N ARG A 480 15.75 3.48 -0.28
CA ARG A 480 17.03 3.85 -0.88
C ARG A 480 17.04 5.25 -1.45
N TYR A 481 16.02 5.62 -2.21
CA TYR A 481 15.83 6.96 -2.77
C TYR A 481 15.00 7.77 -1.78
N ALA A 482 15.67 8.42 -0.83
CA ALA A 482 15.04 9.14 0.27
C ALA A 482 15.32 10.67 0.33
N PRO A 483 15.42 11.43 -0.79
CA PRO A 483 15.50 12.90 -0.70
C PRO A 483 14.37 13.51 0.14
N LEU A 484 13.15 13.00 -0.01
CA LEU A 484 11.96 13.47 0.69
C LEU A 484 11.11 12.28 1.13
N LEU A 485 11.08 11.98 2.42
CA LEU A 485 10.39 10.79 2.95
C LEU A 485 8.86 10.85 2.83
N SER A 486 8.26 12.05 2.73
CA SER A 486 6.82 12.18 2.48
C SER A 486 6.40 11.74 1.08
N ALA A 487 7.33 11.73 0.12
CA ALA A 487 7.08 11.24 -1.23
C ALA A 487 7.20 9.71 -1.35
N CYS A 488 7.94 9.08 -0.43
CA CYS A 488 8.16 7.63 -0.37
C CYS A 488 6.96 6.94 0.31
N GLU A 489 5.81 6.98 -0.36
CA GLU A 489 4.52 6.48 0.14
C GLU A 489 3.87 5.53 -0.86
N VAL A 490 3.05 4.58 -0.38
CA VAL A 490 2.33 3.59 -1.21
C VAL A 490 1.54 4.31 -2.32
N GLY A 491 1.78 3.93 -3.57
CA GLY A 491 1.21 4.59 -4.76
C GLY A 491 1.90 5.88 -5.21
N GLY A 492 2.89 6.37 -4.46
CA GLY A 492 3.67 7.55 -4.79
C GLY A 492 4.76 7.33 -5.84
N ASP A 493 5.21 8.44 -6.44
CA ASP A 493 6.35 8.50 -7.36
C ASP A 493 7.40 9.51 -6.83
N PRO A 494 8.36 9.06 -6.01
CA PRO A 494 9.39 9.93 -5.43
C PRO A 494 10.25 10.68 -6.44
N GLY A 495 10.35 10.20 -7.69
CA GLY A 495 11.06 10.93 -8.74
C GLY A 495 10.31 12.19 -9.22
N HIS A 496 8.99 12.23 -9.03
CA HIS A 496 8.13 13.35 -9.42
C HIS A 496 6.95 13.49 -8.43
N PRO A 497 7.20 13.93 -7.18
CA PRO A 497 6.19 13.88 -6.14
C PRO A 497 5.16 15.02 -6.16
N TYR A 498 5.43 16.09 -6.93
CA TYR A 498 4.60 17.30 -6.96
C TYR A 498 3.45 17.20 -7.98
N VAL A 499 2.36 17.90 -7.65
CA VAL A 499 1.14 18.00 -8.45
C VAL A 499 0.73 19.47 -8.52
N SER A 500 0.41 19.97 -9.72
CA SER A 500 -0.09 21.34 -9.87
C SER A 500 -1.58 21.43 -9.51
N PRO A 501 -2.10 22.63 -9.15
CA PRO A 501 -3.53 22.84 -8.99
C PRO A 501 -4.34 22.36 -10.21
N GLU A 502 -3.86 22.62 -11.43
CA GLU A 502 -4.48 22.15 -12.68
C GLU A 502 -4.57 20.62 -12.76
N GLU A 503 -3.47 19.92 -12.45
CA GLU A 503 -3.45 18.45 -12.45
C GLU A 503 -4.41 17.87 -11.41
N PHE A 504 -4.47 18.47 -10.22
CA PHE A 504 -5.41 18.07 -9.17
C PHE A 504 -6.87 18.30 -9.58
N HIS A 505 -7.19 19.45 -10.16
CA HIS A 505 -8.54 19.74 -10.63
C HIS A 505 -8.94 18.81 -11.78
N ALA A 506 -8.02 18.49 -12.69
CA ALA A 506 -8.25 17.51 -13.76
C ALA A 506 -8.47 16.09 -13.21
N TYR A 507 -7.73 15.70 -12.17
CA TYR A 507 -7.95 14.46 -11.43
C TYR A 507 -9.35 14.44 -10.81
N CYS A 508 -9.74 15.46 -10.05
CA CYS A 508 -11.05 15.55 -9.41
C CYS A 508 -12.20 15.51 -10.41
N ALA A 509 -12.10 16.26 -11.52
CA ALA A 509 -13.11 16.25 -12.58
C ALA A 509 -13.26 14.86 -13.21
N ARG A 510 -12.15 14.14 -13.41
CA ARG A 510 -12.16 12.75 -13.89
C ARG A 510 -12.81 11.81 -12.88
N VAL A 511 -12.45 11.91 -11.60
CA VAL A 511 -13.04 11.09 -10.53
C VAL A 511 -14.56 11.33 -10.47
N GLN A 512 -15.03 12.58 -10.45
CA GLN A 512 -16.47 12.87 -10.43
C GLN A 512 -17.21 12.26 -11.64
N ARG A 513 -16.57 12.24 -12.82
CA ARG A 513 -17.18 11.72 -14.05
C ARG A 513 -17.19 10.19 -14.10
N ASP A 514 -16.07 9.56 -13.77
CA ASP A 514 -15.83 8.15 -14.05
C ASP A 514 -16.00 7.25 -12.81
N TRP A 515 -15.68 7.77 -11.62
CA TRP A 515 -15.64 7.02 -10.35
C TRP A 515 -16.11 7.88 -9.15
N PRO A 516 -17.31 8.49 -9.19
CA PRO A 516 -17.72 9.48 -8.18
C PRO A 516 -17.84 8.91 -6.76
N THR A 517 -17.92 7.58 -6.63
CA THR A 517 -18.07 6.83 -5.38
C THR A 517 -16.83 6.04 -4.97
N THR A 518 -15.68 6.25 -5.63
CA THR A 518 -14.38 5.67 -5.22
C THR A 518 -14.01 6.11 -3.82
N ALA A 519 -13.26 5.31 -3.06
CA ALA A 519 -12.72 5.78 -1.79
C ALA A 519 -11.55 6.76 -2.02
N THR A 520 -11.35 7.68 -1.07
CA THR A 520 -10.17 8.55 -0.98
C THR A 520 -9.54 8.40 0.41
N ALA A 521 -8.23 8.23 0.49
CA ALA A 521 -7.54 8.02 1.77
C ALA A 521 -6.30 8.93 1.87
N LEU A 522 -5.94 9.32 3.08
CA LEU A 522 -4.66 10.00 3.37
C LEU A 522 -3.77 9.23 4.34
N SER A 523 -4.34 8.36 5.16
CA SER A 523 -3.60 7.41 6.01
C SER A 523 -4.32 6.08 5.96
N THR A 524 -3.58 4.98 6.00
CA THR A 524 -4.12 3.62 6.08
C THR A 524 -3.28 2.81 7.06
N HIS A 525 -3.59 1.52 7.21
CA HIS A 525 -2.77 0.59 7.97
C HIS A 525 -1.47 0.20 7.25
N ASP A 526 -1.30 0.55 5.97
CA ASP A 526 -0.12 0.22 5.17
C ASP A 526 0.65 1.44 4.65
N THR A 527 0.09 2.66 4.80
CA THR A 527 0.87 3.88 4.53
C THR A 527 2.16 3.87 5.35
N LYS A 528 3.28 4.17 4.70
CA LYS A 528 4.62 4.25 5.29
C LYS A 528 4.69 5.34 6.36
N ARG A 529 3.89 6.42 6.24
CA ARG A 529 3.70 7.47 7.25
C ARG A 529 2.25 7.97 7.22
N SER A 530 1.72 8.39 8.36
CA SER A 530 0.42 9.10 8.43
C SER A 530 0.47 10.45 7.70
N ALA A 531 -0.69 10.95 7.27
CA ALA A 531 -0.84 12.23 6.57
C ALA A 531 -0.20 13.41 7.32
N ASP A 532 -0.39 13.53 8.64
CA ASP A 532 0.16 14.65 9.41
C ASP A 532 1.69 14.59 9.55
N ALA A 533 2.23 13.37 9.60
CA ALA A 533 3.68 13.13 9.55
C ALA A 533 4.26 13.49 8.18
N ARG A 534 3.54 13.20 7.09
CA ARG A 534 3.94 13.61 5.73
C ARG A 534 3.82 15.12 5.54
N ALA A 535 2.77 15.76 6.07
CA ALA A 535 2.60 17.21 6.03
C ALA A 535 3.77 17.97 6.67
N ALA A 536 4.32 17.44 7.78
CA ALA A 536 5.51 18.00 8.44
C ALA A 536 6.77 17.86 7.58
N VAL A 537 7.00 16.69 7.00
CA VAL A 537 8.17 16.43 6.14
C VAL A 537 8.08 17.19 4.81
N THR A 538 6.90 17.32 4.23
CA THR A 538 6.70 18.08 2.98
C THR A 538 7.04 19.57 3.14
N ALA A 539 6.87 20.15 4.33
CA ALA A 539 7.26 21.53 4.60
C ALA A 539 8.77 21.80 4.40
N LEU A 540 9.62 20.76 4.45
CA LEU A 540 11.04 20.87 4.12
C LEU A 540 11.29 21.36 2.69
N THR A 541 10.37 21.07 1.77
CA THR A 541 10.48 21.52 0.37
C THR A 541 10.33 23.04 0.24
N GLU A 542 9.80 23.73 1.23
CA GLU A 542 9.68 25.20 1.16
C GLU A 542 10.91 25.93 1.73
N CYS A 543 11.81 25.21 2.42
CA CYS A 543 13.02 25.76 3.02
C CYS A 543 14.24 24.81 2.90
N PRO A 544 14.60 24.34 1.69
CA PRO A 544 15.62 23.30 1.48
C PRO A 544 16.99 23.64 2.07
N GLU A 545 17.48 24.87 1.89
CA GLU A 545 18.79 25.30 2.42
C GLU A 545 18.82 25.29 3.95
N ARG A 546 17.76 25.81 4.58
CA ARG A 546 17.62 25.82 6.05
C ARG A 546 17.59 24.40 6.61
N TRP A 547 16.92 23.48 5.92
CA TRP A 547 16.92 22.07 6.29
C TRP A 547 18.32 21.45 6.19
N ARG A 548 19.03 21.67 5.07
CA ARG A 548 20.41 21.20 4.88
C ARG A 548 21.32 21.69 6.01
N ASP A 549 21.22 22.97 6.35
CA ASP A 549 22.06 23.59 7.38
C ASP A 549 21.75 23.04 8.76
N LEU A 550 20.46 22.91 9.10
CA LEU A 550 20.02 22.28 10.35
C LEU A 550 20.53 20.85 10.45
N LEU A 551 20.26 20.02 9.44
CA LEU A 551 20.65 18.61 9.40
C LEU A 551 22.17 18.44 9.57
N THR A 552 22.95 19.27 8.88
CA THR A 552 24.41 19.27 9.00
C THR A 552 24.86 19.68 10.42
N ALA A 553 24.23 20.70 10.99
CA ALA A 553 24.54 21.17 12.33
C ALA A 553 24.21 20.12 13.40
N VAL A 554 23.01 19.53 13.38
CA VAL A 554 22.59 18.52 14.36
C VAL A 554 23.39 17.23 14.24
N THR A 555 23.73 16.80 13.02
CA THR A 555 24.59 15.62 12.82
C THR A 555 25.98 15.83 13.42
N ARG A 556 26.59 17.01 13.19
CA ARG A 556 27.90 17.37 13.77
C ARG A 556 27.82 17.55 15.28
N GLN A 557 26.73 18.11 15.79
CA GLN A 557 26.50 18.27 17.22
C GLN A 557 26.43 16.91 17.90
N THR A 558 25.66 15.96 17.37
CA THR A 558 25.58 14.59 17.87
C THR A 558 26.97 13.95 17.89
N ALA A 559 27.71 14.01 16.79
CA ALA A 559 29.05 13.43 16.72
C ALA A 559 30.03 14.03 17.75
N ARG A 560 29.98 15.34 17.99
CA ARG A 560 30.79 16.01 19.02
C ARG A 560 30.39 15.63 20.43
N ALA A 561 29.09 15.46 20.68
CA ALA A 561 28.55 15.14 22.00
C ALA A 561 28.85 13.68 22.41
N THR A 562 28.80 12.75 21.45
CA THR A 562 28.99 11.31 21.70
C THR A 562 30.41 10.82 21.42
N GLY A 563 31.18 11.56 20.63
CA GLY A 563 32.46 11.09 20.06
C GLY A 563 32.28 10.04 18.94
N ARG A 564 31.07 9.85 18.43
CA ARG A 564 30.72 8.85 17.40
C ARG A 564 29.99 9.50 16.22
N ASP A 565 30.47 9.27 15.01
CA ASP A 565 29.76 9.68 13.80
C ASP A 565 28.46 8.87 13.61
N ALA A 566 27.56 9.38 12.77
CA ALA A 566 26.40 8.60 12.33
C ALA A 566 26.87 7.31 11.62
N PRO A 567 26.15 6.18 11.75
CA PRO A 567 26.57 4.90 11.15
C PRO A 567 26.83 4.98 9.64
N ASP A 568 26.04 5.78 8.93
CA ASP A 568 26.33 6.27 7.58
C ASP A 568 25.48 7.52 7.25
N PRO A 569 25.84 8.28 6.20
CA PRO A 569 25.12 9.49 5.81
C PRO A 569 23.65 9.27 5.39
N HIS A 570 23.30 8.14 4.77
CA HIS A 570 21.93 7.85 4.36
C HIS A 570 21.03 7.63 5.57
N LEU A 571 21.52 6.89 6.56
CA LEU A 571 20.85 6.74 7.84
C LEU A 571 20.68 8.09 8.56
N ALA A 572 21.72 8.92 8.62
CA ALA A 572 21.61 10.25 9.24
C ALA A 572 20.48 11.05 8.58
N TRP A 573 20.48 11.14 7.25
CA TRP A 573 19.46 11.86 6.49
C TRP A 573 18.03 11.37 6.78
N THR A 574 17.83 10.06 6.74
CA THR A 574 16.51 9.45 6.96
C THR A 574 16.05 9.53 8.43
N ALA A 575 16.97 9.44 9.40
CA ALA A 575 16.66 9.56 10.83
C ALA A 575 16.14 10.96 11.19
N TRP A 576 16.78 12.02 10.69
CA TRP A 576 16.35 13.39 10.96
C TRP A 576 14.98 13.70 10.35
N GLN A 577 14.70 13.29 9.11
CA GLN A 577 13.36 13.43 8.53
C GLN A 577 12.31 12.60 9.28
N THR A 578 12.65 11.39 9.72
CA THR A 578 11.73 10.54 10.50
C THR A 578 11.41 11.16 11.87
N ALA A 579 12.37 11.82 12.50
CA ALA A 579 12.15 12.58 13.72
C ALA A 579 11.23 13.80 13.50
N VAL A 580 11.41 14.54 12.40
CA VAL A 580 10.48 15.61 11.98
C VAL A 580 9.07 15.06 11.75
N ALA A 581 8.95 13.90 11.11
CA ALA A 581 7.65 13.25 10.87
C ALA A 581 6.92 12.91 12.19
N LEU A 582 7.65 12.46 13.22
CA LEU A 582 7.12 12.18 14.55
C LEU A 582 6.80 13.45 15.36
N GLY A 583 7.50 14.56 15.11
CA GLY A 583 7.42 15.80 15.88
C GLY A 583 8.03 15.68 17.28
N THR A 584 7.55 14.74 18.09
CA THR A 584 8.08 14.39 19.41
C THR A 584 8.58 12.94 19.40
N PRO A 585 9.80 12.68 18.87
CA PRO A 585 10.29 11.32 18.73
C PRO A 585 10.57 10.70 20.10
N SER A 586 10.06 9.49 20.32
CA SER A 586 10.51 8.61 21.39
C SER A 586 11.58 7.65 20.86
N VAL A 587 12.58 7.32 21.67
CA VAL A 587 13.68 6.41 21.30
C VAL A 587 13.18 5.08 20.73
N GLU A 588 12.19 4.48 21.38
CA GLU A 588 11.60 3.20 20.96
C GLU A 588 11.03 3.27 19.54
N ARG A 589 10.02 4.13 19.33
CA ARG A 589 9.36 4.31 18.03
C ARG A 589 10.33 4.63 16.89
N LEU A 590 11.28 5.53 17.16
CA LEU A 590 12.24 5.96 16.16
C LEU A 590 13.22 4.83 15.82
N THR A 591 13.74 4.13 16.83
CA THR A 591 14.65 2.99 16.64
C THR A 591 13.97 1.87 15.85
N GLU A 592 12.74 1.49 16.19
CA GLU A 592 11.98 0.46 15.46
C GLU A 592 11.81 0.83 13.99
N ALA A 593 11.39 2.07 13.71
CA ALA A 593 11.20 2.54 12.35
C ALA A 593 12.52 2.61 11.56
N LEU A 594 13.61 3.02 12.19
CA LEU A 594 14.93 3.10 11.55
C LEU A 594 15.52 1.72 11.27
N LEU A 595 15.41 0.78 12.21
CA LEU A 595 15.83 -0.61 12.00
C LEU A 595 15.06 -1.27 10.86
N LYS A 596 13.74 -1.07 10.81
CA LYS A 596 12.92 -1.48 9.66
C LYS A 596 13.44 -0.82 8.37
N ALA A 597 13.65 0.49 8.38
CA ALA A 597 14.10 1.22 7.19
C ALA A 597 15.45 0.73 6.63
N VAL A 598 16.45 0.49 7.47
CA VAL A 598 17.77 0.00 7.01
C VAL A 598 17.73 -1.45 6.55
N ARG A 599 16.84 -2.28 7.12
CA ARG A 599 16.61 -3.67 6.68
C ARG A 599 15.89 -3.74 5.33
N GLU A 600 14.92 -2.86 5.08
CA GLU A 600 14.22 -2.75 3.77
C GLU A 600 15.15 -2.16 2.69
N ALA A 601 15.89 -1.09 3.00
CA ALA A 601 16.90 -0.53 2.09
C ALA A 601 17.93 -1.59 1.68
N ALA A 602 18.32 -2.42 2.65
CA ALA A 602 19.26 -3.51 2.48
C ALA A 602 20.54 -3.11 1.72
N LEU A 603 21.10 -1.98 2.16
CA LEU A 603 22.38 -1.43 1.71
C LEU A 603 23.55 -1.85 2.62
N ARG A 604 23.27 -2.05 3.92
CA ARG A 604 24.24 -2.39 4.97
C ARG A 604 23.85 -3.63 5.75
N THR A 605 22.55 -3.78 6.05
CA THR A 605 21.98 -4.93 6.77
C THR A 605 20.79 -5.51 6.00
N GLY A 606 20.03 -6.45 6.56
CA GLY A 606 18.81 -6.96 5.94
C GLY A 606 18.07 -7.97 6.81
N TRP A 607 16.81 -8.23 6.48
CA TRP A 607 15.95 -9.14 7.26
C TRP A 607 16.48 -10.56 7.41
N THR A 608 17.18 -11.08 6.40
CA THR A 608 17.61 -12.49 6.38
C THR A 608 19.01 -12.72 6.93
N ALA A 609 19.84 -11.69 6.97
CA ALA A 609 21.19 -11.71 7.51
C ALA A 609 21.48 -10.34 8.15
N PRO A 610 20.96 -10.10 9.37
CA PRO A 610 21.20 -8.86 10.11
C PRO A 610 22.70 -8.63 10.37
N ASP A 611 23.10 -7.37 10.46
CA ASP A 611 24.44 -6.93 10.86
C ASP A 611 24.26 -6.30 12.24
N GLU A 612 24.48 -7.10 13.29
CA GLU A 612 24.18 -6.73 14.67
C GLU A 612 24.97 -5.49 15.13
N ALA A 613 26.20 -5.32 14.64
CA ALA A 613 27.03 -4.17 14.98
C ALA A 613 26.47 -2.88 14.35
N TYR A 614 26.08 -2.95 13.08
CA TYR A 614 25.45 -1.81 12.40
C TYR A 614 24.08 -1.46 12.99
N GLU A 615 23.25 -2.46 13.29
CA GLU A 615 21.93 -2.25 13.91
C GLU A 615 22.03 -1.67 15.32
N SER A 616 23.02 -2.09 16.10
CA SER A 616 23.31 -1.47 17.40
C SER A 616 23.68 0.00 17.24
N ALA A 617 24.55 0.32 16.28
CA ALA A 617 24.94 1.70 16.00
C ALA A 617 23.76 2.56 15.52
N VAL A 618 22.78 1.98 14.81
CA VAL A 618 21.52 2.65 14.43
C VAL A 618 20.71 3.03 15.66
N ALA A 619 20.53 2.09 16.61
CA ALA A 619 19.78 2.33 17.84
C ALA A 619 20.46 3.40 18.72
N GLU A 620 21.79 3.34 18.82
CA GLU A 620 22.57 4.35 19.54
C GLU A 620 22.43 5.74 18.91
N PHE A 621 22.51 5.84 17.58
CA PHE A 621 22.34 7.11 16.88
C PHE A 621 20.92 7.68 17.03
N ALA A 622 19.90 6.83 17.04
CA ALA A 622 18.52 7.27 17.29
C ALA A 622 18.36 7.87 18.70
N ALA A 623 18.95 7.23 19.71
CA ALA A 623 18.90 7.68 21.10
C ALA A 623 19.71 8.96 21.35
N ASP A 624 20.95 9.01 20.88
CA ASP A 624 21.88 10.11 21.15
C ASP A 624 21.67 11.31 20.21
N GLY A 625 21.17 11.05 19.00
CA GLY A 625 20.92 12.05 17.97
C GLY A 625 19.53 12.65 18.07
N PRO A 626 18.55 12.20 17.25
CA PRO A 626 17.24 12.83 17.20
C PRO A 626 16.44 12.83 18.52
N CYS A 627 16.70 11.87 19.42
CA CYS A 627 16.09 11.84 20.76
C CYS A 627 16.99 12.43 21.87
N GLY A 628 18.21 12.85 21.53
CA GLY A 628 19.19 13.41 22.45
C GLY A 628 19.25 14.93 22.43
N PRO A 629 20.42 15.55 22.70
CA PRO A 629 20.56 17.01 22.74
C PRO A 629 20.19 17.75 21.43
N ALA A 630 20.23 17.08 20.29
CA ALA A 630 19.80 17.67 19.01
C ALA A 630 18.28 17.89 18.93
N LEU A 631 17.49 17.22 19.77
CA LEU A 631 16.03 17.40 19.85
C LEU A 631 15.64 18.86 20.08
N TYR A 632 16.41 19.63 20.85
CA TYR A 632 16.13 21.06 21.07
C TYR A 632 16.17 21.87 19.77
N ALA A 633 17.17 21.64 18.92
CA ALA A 633 17.27 22.33 17.64
C ALA A 633 16.13 21.93 16.68
N LEU A 634 15.75 20.64 16.69
CA LEU A 634 14.58 20.15 15.94
C LEU A 634 13.28 20.76 16.45
N ALA A 635 13.11 20.89 17.77
CA ALA A 635 11.91 21.46 18.37
C ALA A 635 11.77 22.95 18.07
N GLU A 636 12.86 23.72 18.10
CA GLU A 636 12.85 25.14 17.69
C GLU A 636 12.52 25.29 16.21
N TRP A 637 13.10 24.44 15.35
CA TRP A 637 12.73 24.40 13.94
C TRP A 637 11.25 24.05 13.76
N ALA A 638 10.74 23.03 14.45
CA ALA A 638 9.35 22.60 14.37
C ALA A 638 8.37 23.70 14.82
N LYS A 639 8.73 24.45 15.87
CA LYS A 639 7.99 25.62 16.34
C LYS A 639 7.93 26.72 15.28
N GLU A 640 9.04 27.00 14.60
CA GLU A 640 9.07 27.96 13.49
C GLU A 640 8.26 27.47 12.27
N ALA A 641 8.35 26.17 11.97
CA ALA A 641 7.67 25.55 10.84
C ALA A 641 6.16 25.36 11.07
N TRP A 642 5.71 25.39 12.32
CA TRP A 642 4.35 25.02 12.73
C TRP A 642 3.22 25.70 11.94
N PRO A 643 3.23 27.02 11.68
CA PRO A 643 2.15 27.66 10.90
C PRO A 643 1.98 27.07 9.49
N TYR A 644 3.09 26.63 8.87
CA TYR A 644 3.11 26.08 7.52
C TYR A 644 2.75 24.59 7.52
N VAL A 645 3.21 23.84 8.52
CA VAL A 645 2.78 22.45 8.74
C VAL A 645 1.28 22.39 9.01
N ARG A 646 0.75 23.30 9.85
CA ARG A 646 -0.69 23.45 10.11
C ARG A 646 -1.48 23.71 8.82
N ALA A 647 -0.98 24.57 7.93
CA ALA A 647 -1.61 24.83 6.64
C ALA A 647 -1.69 23.56 5.78
N ASN A 648 -0.61 22.79 5.73
CA ASN A 648 -0.59 21.50 5.02
C ASN A 648 -1.58 20.50 5.65
N GLN A 649 -1.57 20.33 6.97
CA GLN A 649 -2.45 19.38 7.68
C GLN A 649 -3.95 19.67 7.46
N LEU A 650 -4.36 20.93 7.65
CA LEU A 650 -5.75 21.33 7.47
C LEU A 650 -6.15 21.33 6.00
N GLY A 651 -5.24 21.76 5.11
CA GLY A 651 -5.44 21.75 3.67
C GLY A 651 -5.66 20.34 3.13
N MET A 652 -4.76 19.41 3.45
CA MET A 652 -4.88 18.00 3.04
C MET A 652 -6.21 17.41 3.53
N ALA A 653 -6.56 17.61 4.80
CA ALA A 653 -7.81 17.13 5.38
C ALA A 653 -9.03 17.70 4.65
N LEU A 654 -9.11 19.03 4.47
CA LEU A 654 -10.26 19.65 3.80
C LEU A 654 -10.39 19.15 2.35
N LEU A 655 -9.28 19.06 1.61
CA LEU A 655 -9.29 18.57 0.23
C LEU A 655 -9.84 17.14 0.16
N GLN A 656 -9.30 16.20 0.94
CA GLN A 656 -9.79 14.81 0.97
C GLN A 656 -11.28 14.75 1.32
N LEU A 657 -11.71 15.49 2.35
CA LEU A 657 -13.07 15.45 2.84
C LEU A 657 -14.07 16.02 1.83
N THR A 658 -13.68 16.95 0.96
CA THR A 658 -14.63 17.69 0.09
C THR A 658 -14.46 17.46 -1.40
N MET A 659 -13.36 16.83 -1.84
CA MET A 659 -13.18 16.39 -3.23
C MET A 659 -14.17 15.27 -3.62
N PRO A 660 -14.32 14.96 -4.92
CA PRO A 660 -15.10 13.81 -5.39
C PRO A 660 -14.59 12.49 -4.80
N GLY A 661 -15.51 11.53 -4.60
CA GLY A 661 -15.24 10.27 -3.90
C GLY A 661 -15.75 10.25 -2.45
N VAL A 662 -15.56 9.10 -1.80
CA VAL A 662 -15.94 8.78 -0.42
C VAL A 662 -14.68 8.83 0.46
N PRO A 663 -14.53 9.81 1.36
CA PRO A 663 -13.37 9.85 2.24
C PRO A 663 -13.38 8.69 3.24
N ASP A 664 -12.29 7.92 3.25
CA ASP A 664 -11.96 6.91 4.25
C ASP A 664 -10.99 7.50 5.27
N LEU A 665 -11.44 7.57 6.53
CA LEU A 665 -10.64 8.06 7.65
C LEU A 665 -10.06 6.87 8.40
N TYR A 666 -8.75 6.86 8.58
CA TYR A 666 -8.11 5.88 9.46
C TYR A 666 -8.34 6.24 10.93
N MET A 667 -8.54 5.23 11.79
CA MET A 667 -8.82 5.47 13.20
C MET A 667 -7.84 6.46 13.87
N GLY A 668 -8.37 7.56 14.43
CA GLY A 668 -7.60 8.60 15.12
C GLY A 668 -7.18 9.79 14.24
N THR A 669 -7.40 9.72 12.92
CA THR A 669 -6.98 10.77 11.96
C THR A 669 -7.91 11.98 11.86
N GLU A 670 -9.06 11.95 12.54
CA GLU A 670 -9.90 13.13 12.78
C GLU A 670 -9.17 14.22 13.60
N ARG A 671 -8.00 13.87 14.14
CA ARG A 671 -7.07 14.69 14.92
C ARG A 671 -5.66 14.61 14.32
N PRO A 672 -4.70 15.46 14.76
CA PRO A 672 -3.30 15.28 14.41
C PRO A 672 -2.82 13.89 14.84
N TYR A 673 -2.43 13.09 13.86
CA TYR A 673 -2.05 11.70 14.01
C TYR A 673 -0.66 11.51 13.40
N HIS A 674 0.35 11.39 14.26
CA HIS A 674 1.75 11.22 13.86
C HIS A 674 2.16 9.76 14.03
N ALA A 675 2.04 8.98 12.97
CA ALA A 675 2.44 7.58 12.92
C ALA A 675 3.41 7.29 11.78
N LEU A 676 4.29 6.33 12.02
CA LEU A 676 5.23 5.78 11.05
C LEU A 676 4.71 4.44 10.50
N VAL A 677 5.54 3.76 9.72
CA VAL A 677 5.21 2.49 9.08
C VAL A 677 4.80 1.42 10.11
N ASP A 678 3.95 0.48 9.69
CA ASP A 678 3.59 -0.74 10.44
C ASP A 678 4.80 -1.36 11.17
N PRO A 679 4.72 -1.64 12.48
CA PRO A 679 3.53 -1.63 13.34
C PRO A 679 3.19 -0.31 14.03
N ASP A 680 3.93 0.78 13.79
CA ASP A 680 3.70 2.07 14.48
C ASP A 680 2.31 2.66 14.17
N ASN A 681 1.88 2.63 12.90
CA ASN A 681 0.53 3.03 12.48
C ASN A 681 -0.58 2.08 12.96
N ARG A 682 -0.22 0.95 13.56
CA ARG A 682 -1.17 -0.02 14.13
C ARG A 682 -1.23 0.07 15.64
N ARG A 683 -0.62 1.04 16.34
CA ARG A 683 -0.83 1.12 17.80
C ARG A 683 -2.32 1.26 18.17
N PRO A 684 -2.73 0.79 19.36
CA PRO A 684 -4.10 0.99 19.83
C PRO A 684 -4.46 2.48 19.77
N PRO A 685 -5.67 2.82 19.30
CA PRO A 685 -6.05 4.21 19.18
C PRO A 685 -6.24 4.84 20.57
N GLY A 686 -6.06 6.16 20.65
CA GLY A 686 -6.56 6.95 21.77
C GLY A 686 -8.09 7.07 21.74
N ALA A 687 -8.63 8.15 22.31
CA ALA A 687 -10.07 8.41 22.22
C ALA A 687 -10.50 8.64 20.76
N LEU A 688 -11.47 7.86 20.30
CA LEU A 688 -12.02 7.93 18.95
C LEU A 688 -13.29 8.80 18.89
N GLY A 689 -13.44 9.50 17.77
CA GLY A 689 -14.61 10.32 17.46
C GLY A 689 -14.71 11.58 18.32
N VAL A 690 -15.95 12.06 18.47
CA VAL A 690 -16.23 13.35 19.11
C VAL A 690 -16.50 13.17 20.60
N PRO A 691 -15.73 13.81 21.52
CA PRO A 691 -15.98 13.74 22.95
C PRO A 691 -17.32 14.41 23.32
N ASP A 692 -17.91 14.05 24.46
CA ASP A 692 -19.26 14.53 24.85
C ASP A 692 -19.30 16.04 25.12
N ASP A 693 -18.17 16.65 25.49
CA ASP A 693 -18.01 18.08 25.79
C ASP A 693 -17.53 18.92 24.58
N PHE A 694 -17.55 18.37 23.37
CA PHE A 694 -17.02 19.03 22.18
C PHE A 694 -17.74 20.34 21.80
N ASP A 695 -19.02 20.48 22.14
CA ASP A 695 -19.79 21.70 21.83
C ASP A 695 -19.82 22.70 23.01
N GLY A 696 -19.12 22.44 24.12
CA GLY A 696 -19.12 23.28 25.33
C GLY A 696 -18.17 24.49 25.28
N ALA A 697 -18.49 25.56 26.02
CA ALA A 697 -17.71 26.81 26.06
C ALA A 697 -16.37 26.73 26.81
N ALA A 698 -16.18 25.72 27.69
CA ALA A 698 -14.94 25.51 28.47
C ALA A 698 -13.81 24.86 27.67
N ALA A 699 -14.02 24.67 26.37
CA ALA A 699 -13.38 23.62 25.64
C ALA A 699 -12.24 24.22 24.80
N GLY A 700 -11.02 23.88 25.18
CA GLY A 700 -9.80 24.67 24.94
C GLY A 700 -9.37 24.90 23.48
N ARG A 701 -8.33 25.73 23.32
CA ARG A 701 -7.67 26.07 22.04
C ARG A 701 -6.58 25.02 21.70
N GLY A 702 -6.34 24.71 20.43
CA GLY A 702 -5.22 23.87 20.00
C GLY A 702 -5.44 23.13 18.68
N ALA A 703 -4.34 22.63 18.09
CA ALA A 703 -4.32 21.93 16.79
C ALA A 703 -5.26 20.72 16.73
N ASP A 704 -5.33 19.98 17.84
CA ASP A 704 -6.19 18.82 18.01
C ASP A 704 -7.67 19.16 17.79
N ARG A 705 -8.16 20.18 18.50
CA ARG A 705 -9.55 20.61 18.43
C ARG A 705 -9.89 21.25 17.09
N GLU A 706 -8.93 21.98 16.52
CA GLU A 706 -9.09 22.63 15.23
C GLU A 706 -9.31 21.62 14.10
N LYS A 707 -8.43 20.61 13.99
CA LYS A 707 -8.58 19.57 12.98
C LYS A 707 -9.84 18.73 13.22
N LEU A 708 -10.19 18.46 14.48
CA LEU A 708 -11.45 17.78 14.80
C LEU A 708 -12.66 18.60 14.36
N ARG A 709 -12.68 19.93 14.59
CA ARG A 709 -13.77 20.81 14.16
C ARG A 709 -13.92 20.82 12.65
N LEU A 710 -12.82 20.96 11.91
CA LEU A 710 -12.82 20.87 10.45
C LEU A 710 -13.40 19.53 9.99
N THR A 711 -12.91 18.43 10.56
CA THR A 711 -13.33 17.07 10.20
C THR A 711 -14.81 16.84 10.48
N CYS A 712 -15.29 17.21 11.68
CA CYS A 712 -16.71 17.12 12.03
C CYS A 712 -17.59 17.94 11.09
N THR A 713 -17.18 19.17 10.79
CA THR A 713 -17.95 20.10 9.96
C THR A 713 -18.13 19.55 8.55
N ALA A 714 -17.04 19.09 7.92
CA ALA A 714 -17.09 18.53 6.58
C ALA A 714 -17.86 17.20 6.54
N LEU A 715 -17.64 16.29 7.50
CA LEU A 715 -18.31 14.99 7.52
C LEU A 715 -19.82 15.11 7.81
N ARG A 716 -20.22 15.95 8.78
CA ARG A 716 -21.64 16.21 9.05
C ARG A 716 -22.31 16.84 7.82
N LEU A 717 -21.66 17.78 7.15
CA LEU A 717 -22.18 18.35 5.89
C LEU A 717 -22.40 17.27 4.83
N ARG A 718 -21.46 16.34 4.64
CA ARG A 718 -21.61 15.22 3.68
C ARG A 718 -22.73 14.27 4.06
N ARG A 719 -22.87 13.96 5.34
CA ARG A 719 -23.93 13.08 5.85
C ARG A 719 -25.31 13.73 5.66
N ASP A 720 -25.42 15.01 5.97
CA ASP A 720 -26.70 15.72 5.99
C ASP A 720 -27.12 16.17 4.58
N ARG A 721 -26.16 16.39 3.66
CA ARG A 721 -26.38 16.83 2.27
C ARG A 721 -25.60 15.96 1.26
N PRO A 722 -25.86 14.64 1.19
CA PRO A 722 -25.10 13.72 0.34
C PRO A 722 -25.19 14.04 -1.16
N GLU A 723 -26.28 14.66 -1.60
CA GLU A 723 -26.50 15.07 -3.00
C GLU A 723 -25.47 16.12 -3.48
N LEU A 724 -24.78 16.78 -2.56
CA LEU A 724 -23.72 17.75 -2.88
C LEU A 724 -22.36 17.09 -3.12
N PHE A 725 -22.19 15.80 -2.80
CA PHE A 725 -20.87 15.15 -2.82
C PHE A 725 -20.79 13.83 -3.60
N LEU A 726 -21.89 13.12 -3.79
CA LEU A 726 -21.89 11.79 -4.40
C LEU A 726 -22.04 11.84 -5.93
N ASP A 727 -22.61 10.80 -6.51
CA ASP A 727 -22.71 10.53 -7.95
C ASP A 727 -23.45 11.61 -8.74
N THR A 728 -24.49 12.23 -8.18
CA THR A 728 -25.22 13.33 -8.83
C THR A 728 -24.56 14.70 -8.68
N ALA A 729 -23.46 14.80 -7.94
CA ALA A 729 -22.81 16.08 -7.67
C ALA A 729 -22.03 16.60 -8.88
N SER A 730 -21.76 17.91 -8.89
CA SER A 730 -20.82 18.52 -9.84
C SER A 730 -19.52 18.93 -9.16
N TYR A 731 -18.48 19.12 -9.97
CA TYR A 731 -17.18 19.64 -9.54
C TYR A 731 -16.75 20.74 -10.50
N ALA A 732 -16.44 21.93 -9.97
CA ALA A 732 -15.88 23.03 -10.75
C ALA A 732 -14.72 23.70 -10.00
N PRO A 733 -13.54 23.87 -10.61
CA PRO A 733 -12.44 24.61 -10.01
C PRO A 733 -12.77 26.10 -9.90
N LEU A 734 -12.31 26.74 -8.82
CA LEU A 734 -12.33 28.20 -8.65
C LEU A 734 -10.89 28.69 -8.77
N ARG A 735 -10.63 29.57 -9.75
CA ARG A 735 -9.28 30.05 -10.04
C ARG A 735 -9.06 31.42 -9.43
N ALA A 736 -8.15 31.50 -8.46
CA ALA A 736 -7.71 32.79 -7.93
C ALA A 736 -6.95 33.60 -8.98
N THR A 737 -6.97 34.91 -8.84
CA THR A 737 -6.26 35.87 -9.69
C THR A 737 -5.43 36.82 -8.84
N GLY A 738 -4.18 37.05 -9.23
CA GLY A 738 -3.27 37.95 -8.53
C GLY A 738 -1.89 37.34 -8.29
N PRO A 739 -0.97 38.07 -7.63
CA PRO A 739 0.44 37.69 -7.50
C PRO A 739 0.67 36.39 -6.73
N ALA A 740 -0.26 35.95 -5.88
CA ALA A 740 -0.17 34.74 -5.07
C ALA A 740 -1.20 33.67 -5.45
N ALA A 741 -1.82 33.76 -6.63
CA ALA A 741 -2.87 32.83 -7.07
C ALA A 741 -2.46 31.34 -7.01
N GLY A 742 -1.18 31.03 -7.29
CA GLY A 742 -0.65 29.66 -7.22
C GLY A 742 -0.61 29.02 -5.83
N HIS A 743 -0.86 29.82 -4.77
CA HIS A 743 -0.98 29.36 -3.38
C HIS A 743 -2.42 29.05 -2.97
N CYS A 744 -3.42 29.42 -3.78
CA CYS A 744 -4.82 29.16 -3.51
C CYS A 744 -5.31 27.99 -4.35
N VAL A 745 -5.74 26.91 -3.70
CA VAL A 745 -6.47 25.81 -4.33
C VAL A 745 -7.92 25.90 -3.90
N ALA A 746 -8.83 26.06 -4.85
CA ALA A 746 -10.24 26.20 -4.55
C ALA A 746 -11.14 25.51 -5.58
N PHE A 747 -12.29 25.03 -5.12
CA PHE A 747 -13.32 24.44 -5.98
C PHE A 747 -14.69 24.56 -5.35
N VAL A 748 -15.72 24.42 -6.18
CA VAL A 748 -17.11 24.33 -5.76
C VAL A 748 -17.70 22.97 -6.13
N ARG A 749 -18.41 22.36 -5.18
CA ARG A 749 -19.23 21.16 -5.37
C ARG A 749 -20.69 21.56 -5.53
N SER A 750 -21.34 21.06 -6.58
CA SER A 750 -22.77 21.27 -6.86
C SER A 750 -23.23 22.74 -6.78
N GLY A 751 -22.33 23.68 -7.07
CA GLY A 751 -22.61 25.13 -6.96
C GLY A 751 -22.91 25.63 -5.54
N ALA A 752 -22.76 24.80 -4.50
CA ALA A 752 -23.27 25.06 -3.16
C ALA A 752 -22.23 24.88 -2.04
N VAL A 753 -21.15 24.14 -2.26
CA VAL A 753 -20.08 23.97 -1.26
C VAL A 753 -18.76 24.40 -1.86
N ALA A 754 -18.14 25.46 -1.34
CA ALA A 754 -16.83 25.90 -1.79
C ALA A 754 -15.75 25.59 -0.76
N SER A 755 -14.68 24.94 -1.20
CA SER A 755 -13.49 24.66 -0.39
C SER A 755 -12.36 25.56 -0.87
N VAL A 756 -11.67 26.21 0.06
CA VAL A 756 -10.52 27.09 -0.23
C VAL A 756 -9.36 26.70 0.67
N VAL A 757 -8.18 26.47 0.09
CA VAL A 757 -7.01 25.91 0.78
C VAL A 757 -5.74 26.67 0.40
N THR A 758 -4.92 26.97 1.40
CA THR A 758 -3.55 27.48 1.22
C THR A 758 -2.58 26.34 0.96
N ARG A 759 -1.80 26.41 -0.11
CA ARG A 759 -0.64 25.54 -0.38
C ARG A 759 0.65 26.34 -0.41
N LEU A 760 1.77 25.68 -0.11
CA LEU A 760 3.09 26.30 -0.06
C LEU A 760 3.07 27.57 0.81
N ALA A 761 2.62 27.41 2.05
CA ALA A 761 2.32 28.51 2.96
C ALA A 761 3.57 29.27 3.41
N ARG A 762 4.73 28.60 3.47
CA ARG A 762 6.01 29.26 3.79
C ARG A 762 6.45 30.14 2.63
N ARG A 763 6.40 29.62 1.40
CA ARG A 763 6.70 30.40 0.19
C ARG A 763 5.77 31.62 0.06
N LEU A 764 4.48 31.44 0.38
CA LEU A 764 3.51 32.55 0.43
C LEU A 764 3.93 33.61 1.44
N HIS A 765 4.26 33.19 2.67
CA HIS A 765 4.69 34.08 3.74
C HIS A 765 5.95 34.86 3.36
N ASP A 766 6.99 34.15 2.92
CA ASP A 766 8.28 34.73 2.53
C ASP A 766 8.14 35.72 1.34
N ALA A 767 7.13 35.53 0.48
CA ALA A 767 6.80 36.42 -0.63
C ALA A 767 5.95 37.64 -0.24
N GLY A 768 5.59 37.81 1.04
CA GLY A 768 4.78 38.93 1.54
C GLY A 768 3.27 38.67 1.62
N GLY A 769 2.85 37.42 1.67
CA GLY A 769 1.44 37.02 1.81
C GLY A 769 0.63 37.09 0.51
N TRP A 770 -0.69 37.21 0.65
CA TRP A 770 -1.64 37.12 -0.47
C TRP A 770 -1.57 38.27 -1.47
N ARG A 771 -1.06 39.45 -1.08
CA ARG A 771 -0.75 40.57 -1.99
C ARG A 771 -1.90 40.95 -2.94
N GLY A 772 -3.11 41.10 -2.40
CA GLY A 772 -4.32 41.44 -3.17
C GLY A 772 -4.75 40.34 -4.14
N THR A 773 -4.42 39.08 -3.84
CA THR A 773 -4.94 37.94 -4.61
C THR A 773 -6.40 37.73 -4.28
N GLU A 774 -7.22 37.64 -5.32
CA GLU A 774 -8.66 37.52 -5.20
C GLU A 774 -9.16 36.17 -5.72
N LEU A 775 -10.26 35.69 -5.15
CA LEU A 775 -10.94 34.47 -5.56
C LEU A 775 -12.37 34.79 -6.02
N PRO A 776 -12.77 34.44 -7.26
CA PRO A 776 -14.16 34.55 -7.68
C PRO A 776 -15.03 33.54 -6.92
N LEU A 777 -16.09 34.01 -6.28
CA LEU A 777 -17.12 33.18 -5.66
C LEU A 777 -18.43 33.24 -6.45
N PRO A 778 -19.12 32.11 -6.71
CA PRO A 778 -20.39 32.12 -7.43
C PRO A 778 -21.46 32.96 -6.72
N ASP A 779 -22.45 33.43 -7.49
CA ASP A 779 -23.59 34.19 -6.98
C ASP A 779 -24.31 33.47 -5.82
N GLY A 780 -24.71 34.26 -4.83
CA GLY A 780 -25.47 33.81 -3.66
C GLY A 780 -24.85 34.25 -2.35
N ARG A 781 -25.56 34.04 -1.25
CA ARG A 781 -25.05 34.27 0.10
C ARG A 781 -24.39 32.99 0.60
N TRP A 782 -23.18 33.11 1.14
CA TRP A 782 -22.40 31.99 1.64
C TRP A 782 -22.19 32.12 3.14
N ARG A 783 -22.12 30.98 3.83
CA ARG A 783 -21.72 30.88 5.23
C ARG A 783 -20.43 30.09 5.33
N GLU A 784 -19.41 30.67 5.93
CA GLU A 784 -18.16 29.98 6.29
C GLU A 784 -18.42 29.13 7.53
N LEU A 785 -18.34 27.81 7.40
CA LEU A 785 -18.83 26.86 8.39
C LEU A 785 -17.92 26.68 9.62
N LEU A 786 -16.66 27.15 9.56
CA LEU A 786 -15.73 27.06 10.68
C LEU A 786 -15.81 28.27 11.62
N THR A 787 -16.35 29.39 11.15
CA THR A 787 -16.42 30.68 11.86
C THR A 787 -17.85 31.23 11.94
N ASP A 788 -18.80 30.62 11.23
CA ASP A 788 -20.18 31.10 11.02
C ASP A 788 -20.28 32.48 10.35
N ARG A 789 -19.20 32.96 9.71
CA ARG A 789 -19.15 34.24 9.03
C ARG A 789 -19.94 34.21 7.71
N ALA A 790 -20.76 35.23 7.49
CA ALA A 790 -21.43 35.43 6.19
C ALA A 790 -20.45 36.04 5.17
N VAL A 791 -20.48 35.51 3.95
CA VAL A 791 -19.67 35.95 2.81
C VAL A 791 -20.59 36.14 1.62
N GLU A 792 -20.63 37.34 1.04
CA GLU A 792 -21.42 37.59 -0.16
C GLU A 792 -20.75 36.97 -1.40
N GLY A 793 -21.52 36.39 -2.32
CA GLY A 793 -21.04 35.87 -3.59
C GLY A 793 -21.11 36.90 -4.72
N GLY A 794 -20.98 36.44 -5.96
CA GLY A 794 -21.23 37.21 -7.18
C GLY A 794 -20.19 38.26 -7.54
N GLY A 795 -18.95 38.00 -7.13
CA GLY A 795 -17.78 38.84 -7.39
C GLY A 795 -16.50 38.15 -6.95
N THR A 796 -15.44 38.93 -6.80
CA THR A 796 -14.17 38.46 -6.26
C THR A 796 -14.06 38.79 -4.76
N ARG A 797 -13.36 37.94 -4.01
CA ARG A 797 -13.07 38.13 -2.59
C ARG A 797 -11.57 38.12 -2.35
N ASP A 798 -11.09 39.00 -1.48
CA ASP A 798 -9.71 38.96 -1.03
C ASP A 798 -9.46 37.63 -0.30
N VAL A 799 -8.50 36.86 -0.80
CA VAL A 799 -8.15 35.56 -0.21
C VAL A 799 -7.58 35.75 1.21
N ALA A 800 -6.92 36.88 1.48
CA ALA A 800 -6.42 37.21 2.82
C ALA A 800 -7.56 37.32 3.83
N GLU A 801 -8.63 38.04 3.48
CA GLU A 801 -9.82 38.16 4.33
C GLU A 801 -10.54 36.83 4.48
N LEU A 802 -10.60 36.04 3.41
CA LEU A 802 -11.27 34.74 3.43
C LEU A 802 -10.57 33.73 4.35
N LEU A 803 -9.24 33.81 4.47
CA LEU A 803 -8.39 32.85 5.18
C LEU A 803 -7.65 33.46 6.40
N ASP A 804 -8.18 34.55 6.97
CA ASP A 804 -7.54 35.26 8.10
C ASP A 804 -7.54 34.40 9.39
N ASP A 805 -8.64 33.70 9.67
CA ASP A 805 -8.77 32.86 10.87
C ASP A 805 -8.04 31.51 10.74
N ALA A 806 -8.03 30.94 9.54
CA ALA A 806 -7.50 29.62 9.25
C ALA A 806 -6.96 29.53 7.81
N PRO A 807 -5.93 28.70 7.55
CA PRO A 807 -5.35 28.52 6.21
C PRO A 807 -6.29 27.81 5.23
N VAL A 808 -7.51 27.49 5.68
CA VAL A 808 -8.57 26.83 4.93
C VAL A 808 -9.92 27.48 5.25
N ALA A 809 -10.86 27.42 4.30
CA ALA A 809 -12.25 27.82 4.50
C ALA A 809 -13.20 26.81 3.83
N LEU A 810 -14.32 26.52 4.50
CA LEU A 810 -15.40 25.69 3.96
C LEU A 810 -16.69 26.50 3.95
N LEU A 811 -17.17 26.85 2.76
CA LEU A 811 -18.33 27.71 2.56
C LEU A 811 -19.52 26.88 2.09
N LEU A 812 -20.70 27.15 2.66
CA LEU A 812 -21.98 26.60 2.20
C LEU A 812 -22.87 27.74 1.71
N ARG A 813 -23.46 27.58 0.52
CA ARG A 813 -24.45 28.53 -0.01
C ARG A 813 -25.78 28.36 0.73
N GLU A 814 -26.34 29.47 1.20
CA GLU A 814 -27.63 29.53 1.92
C GLU A 814 -28.83 29.36 1.00
#